data_AF-A0A519RL04-F1
#
_entry.id   AF-A0A519RL04-F1
#
_cell.length_a   1.000
_cell.length_b   1.000
_cell.length_c   1.000
_cell.angle_alpha   90.00
_cell.angle_beta   90.00
_cell.angle_gamma   90.00
#
_symmetry.space_group_name_H-M   'P 1'
#
loop_
_entity.id
_entity.type
_entity.pdbx_description
1 polymer ?
#
loop_
_entity_poly.entity_id
_entity_poly.type
_entity_poly.pdbx_seq_one_letter_code
_entity_poly.pdbx_strand_id
1 'polypeptide(L)'
;MNYKIIFAMLLITTFCNAQIVTITDVNFKNALLTSSCVDADLNGSYESNADLNNDGEIQVSEALAIKRLKISGKSIADLTGIESFVNLKRLLCSNNLLTTVDFSSNINLELIDLYSNNFVSLTIDGLPLLNTLNLLPNPNLQNLTVTNNSSLAALTIHQSFSSLSSLVQLNCSNNALTALTFNYNSLPNLTSINCSNNQLTYFSLNASLQHLNISNNLLTSFNLYHSNITSLDISNNQLTTLSLYNCHNLNSINYLGNPNLTSLSIINTSITSLSVHDLGSLEYLDCGFDGSSDGNKLTSLALYNLPSLQNFSAYNNEITTLDLSNLPSLQTFDVSENPNIDLTLSNLPFITEYESGNGNSIKISNMPNLSTLNFGAGNIFNSISIENNPQLDTIYFSQWKVDEFEVINCPNLTNFDFTCTLEQNTSYNLNLESLPNLATVSLSINDFCNLNLNDLPALNSISLSGMSSFTIQNLPQLQTLFAGSVTNFTLANLPLLQELTVASSLTSLNLSNLPSLYTINAGGNPITNVSLVNLPLLHDLNLEYCYTEQTNNSYTFENLPNLYSLNLKNTSVSNVSLNNLPNLHDFKLSNNVNMNALNFNDLPGLYDVQISQCYNLSTITFDNLNALHQIYLYSTGLEELDLIDLPNLYDVTLDGNTEIVNNGLHFSELPSLYKLNLTFNQLTSLNFNSPLPALVELDISHNSLFSTNLSNLPALGVLDISGNGLFLTSLDLSSNPNITHIDYSSGWYNDQLKYINLRNGNNNLVSLNVGNSVTKICVDDLAEKAHLLSLDSSLANTVFTTYCSFDPAGTFYTLQGNCILDSNNNGCDDNDVLFPMVNLNIENNEAFNMYFANNSGNYEIPLIEGQYTITPSFENSSYYTFSPSTINVSFPMEDTNSLVQNFCVVPNGNHNDLEINILPLTQARPGFDATYKLVYKNKGNQAQSGTINLNFNDSVLDFVSTNQVLTTQSTNLLNWSFVDLKPFESRSINIVFNVNSPIETPPVVSNDVLQYTAEIIGLEDENSNDNLAVLNQTVVNSFDPNDKTCLEGKMVATTLIGEFVHYMVRFENTGTASAINIVVKDMIDLEKFDLSSLIPLYSSHVFYTRTTSSGQVEFIFENINLSHLAPNDKGYIAFKIKTKETLVANDTFSNQANIYFDYNNPIITNNYITTIQQPLSINDIKFDDKILIYPNPVMDVLYFKTNQKIVKAQVFDINGRILSSNTVTDQKLDVSQLQSGSYLLKLYTEKESSIAKIIKQ
;
A
#
# COMPACT_ATOMS: atom_id res chain seq x y z
N MET A 1 13.66 -83.86 3.26
CA MET A 1 13.76 -82.69 4.15
C MET A 1 13.56 -81.35 3.43
N ASN A 2 13.79 -81.25 2.11
CA ASN A 2 13.72 -79.98 1.35
C ASN A 2 12.31 -79.44 0.99
N TYR A 3 11.26 -80.26 0.95
CA TYR A 3 9.92 -79.77 0.58
C TYR A 3 9.20 -79.01 1.71
N LYS A 4 9.55 -79.24 2.97
CA LYS A 4 8.96 -78.50 4.11
C LYS A 4 9.53 -77.09 4.26
N ILE A 5 10.77 -76.84 3.82
CA ILE A 5 11.39 -75.51 3.86
C ILE A 5 10.89 -74.63 2.72
N ILE A 6 10.70 -75.18 1.51
CA ILE A 6 10.16 -74.43 0.36
C ILE A 6 8.67 -74.11 0.54
N PHE A 7 7.87 -75.03 1.08
CA PHE A 7 6.46 -74.75 1.36
C PHE A 7 6.30 -73.78 2.55
N ALA A 8 7.20 -73.81 3.54
CA ALA A 8 7.25 -72.79 4.60
C ALA A 8 7.71 -71.41 4.08
N MET A 9 8.67 -71.35 3.15
CA MET A 9 9.07 -70.08 2.51
C MET A 9 7.97 -69.52 1.59
N LEU A 10 7.23 -70.37 0.85
CA LEU A 10 6.11 -69.92 0.01
C LEU A 10 4.89 -69.44 0.81
N LEU A 11 4.63 -70.03 1.99
CA LEU A 11 3.58 -69.57 2.90
C LEU A 11 3.96 -68.30 3.67
N ILE A 12 5.25 -68.03 3.86
CA ILE A 12 5.72 -66.76 4.45
C ILE A 12 5.61 -65.61 3.42
N THR A 13 5.78 -65.88 2.12
CA THR A 13 5.61 -64.85 1.06
C THR A 13 4.16 -64.49 0.73
N THR A 14 3.16 -65.25 1.21
CA THR A 14 1.73 -64.95 0.99
C THR A 14 1.05 -64.21 2.16
N PHE A 15 1.80 -63.83 3.20
CA PHE A 15 1.30 -63.04 4.33
C PHE A 15 2.13 -61.79 4.66
N CYS A 16 3.18 -61.48 3.90
CA CYS A 16 3.83 -60.18 3.96
C CYS A 16 3.11 -59.20 3.03
N ASN A 17 1.93 -58.73 3.44
CA ASN A 17 1.48 -57.43 2.93
C ASN A 17 2.49 -56.40 3.44
N ALA A 18 3.02 -55.58 2.53
CA ALA A 18 3.81 -54.42 2.92
C ALA A 18 2.98 -53.60 3.93
N GLN A 19 3.60 -53.20 5.04
CA GLN A 19 2.87 -52.51 6.09
C GLN A 19 2.37 -51.17 5.54
N ILE A 20 1.05 -51.03 5.44
CA ILE A 20 0.40 -49.80 4.97
C ILE A 20 0.47 -48.77 6.10
N VAL A 21 0.82 -47.54 5.76
CA VAL A 21 0.80 -46.39 6.67
C VAL A 21 -0.65 -46.02 6.94
N THR A 22 -1.04 -45.97 8.22
CA THR A 22 -2.37 -45.53 8.61
C THR A 22 -2.49 -44.02 8.41
N ILE A 23 -3.26 -43.61 7.40
CA ILE A 23 -3.58 -42.19 7.13
C ILE A 23 -5.09 -42.01 7.33
N THR A 24 -5.46 -41.20 8.32
CA THR A 24 -6.86 -40.99 8.77
C THR A 24 -7.56 -39.86 8.00
N ASP A 25 -6.82 -38.82 7.64
CA ASP A 25 -7.33 -37.67 6.90
C ASP A 25 -7.37 -37.96 5.40
N VAL A 26 -8.56 -37.83 4.81
CA VAL A 26 -8.78 -38.10 3.38
C VAL A 26 -8.04 -37.10 2.49
N ASN A 27 -7.91 -35.84 2.91
CA ASN A 27 -7.19 -34.82 2.16
C ASN A 27 -5.69 -35.07 2.22
N PHE A 28 -5.16 -35.52 3.37
CA PHE A 28 -3.77 -35.93 3.49
C PHE A 28 -3.47 -37.14 2.60
N LYS A 29 -4.32 -38.19 2.66
CA LYS A 29 -4.19 -39.37 1.79
C LYS A 29 -4.24 -38.97 0.32
N ASN A 30 -5.20 -38.13 -0.08
CA ASN A 30 -5.31 -37.66 -1.46
C ASN A 30 -4.10 -36.83 -1.90
N ALA A 31 -3.57 -35.96 -1.03
CA ALA A 31 -2.38 -35.16 -1.33
C ALA A 31 -1.16 -36.05 -1.60
N LEU A 32 -1.03 -37.15 -0.86
CA LEU A 32 0.01 -38.15 -1.03
C LEU A 32 -0.18 -39.01 -2.29
N LEU A 33 -1.41 -39.32 -2.69
CA LEU A 33 -1.70 -40.20 -3.85
C LEU A 33 -1.76 -39.45 -5.19
N THR A 34 -2.21 -38.19 -5.22
CA THR A 34 -2.65 -37.54 -6.48
C THR A 34 -1.82 -36.33 -6.89
N SER A 35 -1.09 -35.71 -5.97
CA SER A 35 -0.29 -34.51 -6.24
C SER A 35 1.17 -34.88 -6.44
N SER A 36 1.86 -34.22 -7.37
CA SER A 36 3.32 -34.23 -7.41
C SER A 36 3.85 -33.44 -6.19
N CYS A 37 4.00 -34.13 -5.06
CA CYS A 37 4.29 -33.56 -3.76
C CYS A 37 5.65 -34.01 -3.21
N VAL A 38 6.31 -34.98 -3.86
CA VAL A 38 7.57 -35.58 -3.41
C VAL A 38 8.75 -35.06 -4.25
N ASP A 39 9.80 -34.70 -3.54
CA ASP A 39 11.14 -34.42 -4.06
C ASP A 39 12.11 -35.40 -3.36
N ALA A 40 12.37 -36.54 -4.02
CA ALA A 40 13.11 -37.67 -3.43
C ALA A 40 14.65 -37.52 -3.55
N ASP A 41 15.12 -36.76 -4.55
CA ASP A 41 16.53 -36.52 -4.83
C ASP A 41 17.04 -35.15 -4.33
N LEU A 42 16.13 -34.29 -3.85
CA LEU A 42 16.39 -32.94 -3.35
C LEU A 42 16.88 -31.96 -4.44
N ASN A 43 16.47 -32.19 -5.70
CA ASN A 43 16.87 -31.33 -6.83
C ASN A 43 16.06 -30.02 -6.92
N GLY A 44 14.99 -29.87 -6.12
CA GLY A 44 14.14 -28.68 -6.09
C GLY A 44 12.83 -28.79 -6.85
N SER A 45 12.62 -29.87 -7.61
CA SER A 45 11.40 -30.17 -8.36
C SER A 45 10.58 -31.28 -7.68
N TYR A 46 9.25 -31.13 -7.69
CA TYR A 46 8.34 -32.15 -7.15
C TYR A 46 7.82 -32.99 -8.32
N GLU A 47 8.40 -34.17 -8.49
CA GLU A 47 8.28 -34.95 -9.73
C GLU A 47 7.25 -36.08 -9.61
N SER A 48 6.98 -36.56 -8.39
CA SER A 48 6.08 -37.68 -8.13
C SER A 48 5.13 -37.43 -6.95
N ASN A 49 4.10 -38.27 -6.88
CA ASN A 49 3.33 -38.50 -5.66
C ASN A 49 4.13 -39.39 -4.69
N ALA A 50 3.54 -39.71 -3.54
CA ALA A 50 4.14 -40.57 -2.51
C ALA A 50 3.85 -42.08 -2.70
N ASP A 51 2.89 -42.43 -3.56
CA ASP A 51 2.58 -43.80 -3.97
C ASP A 51 3.49 -44.21 -5.14
N LEU A 52 4.65 -44.76 -4.81
CA LEU A 52 5.73 -45.03 -5.76
C LEU A 52 5.43 -46.26 -6.62
N ASN A 53 4.57 -47.17 -6.15
CA ASN A 53 4.19 -48.37 -6.87
C ASN A 53 2.81 -48.27 -7.58
N ASN A 54 2.07 -47.19 -7.34
CA ASN A 54 0.74 -46.88 -7.87
C ASN A 54 -0.35 -47.92 -7.52
N ASP A 55 -0.28 -48.53 -6.34
CA ASP A 55 -1.29 -49.49 -5.87
C ASP A 55 -2.43 -48.84 -5.08
N GLY A 56 -2.38 -47.51 -4.89
CA GLY A 56 -3.41 -46.72 -4.23
C GLY A 56 -3.30 -46.67 -2.70
N GLU A 57 -2.25 -47.26 -2.13
CA GLU A 57 -1.97 -47.25 -0.69
C GLU A 57 -0.53 -46.78 -0.43
N ILE A 58 -0.30 -46.05 0.67
CA ILE A 58 1.07 -45.64 1.05
C ILE A 58 1.67 -46.71 1.95
N GLN A 59 2.76 -47.35 1.52
CA GLN A 59 3.48 -48.32 2.35
C GLN A 59 4.63 -47.66 3.13
N VAL A 60 5.00 -48.28 4.25
CA VAL A 60 6.15 -47.84 5.07
C VAL A 60 7.43 -47.74 4.23
N SER A 61 7.63 -48.65 3.26
CA SER A 61 8.77 -48.61 2.35
C SER A 61 8.78 -47.36 1.45
N GLU A 62 7.61 -46.84 1.08
CA GLU A 62 7.49 -45.65 0.24
C GLU A 62 7.69 -44.39 1.07
N ALA A 63 7.07 -44.33 2.26
CA ALA A 63 7.30 -43.25 3.22
C ALA A 63 8.79 -43.12 3.60
N LEU A 64 9.51 -44.24 3.73
CA LEU A 64 10.96 -44.28 3.97
C LEU A 64 11.80 -43.68 2.82
N ALA A 65 11.30 -43.69 1.59
CA ALA A 65 12.04 -43.18 0.43
C ALA A 65 11.94 -41.65 0.30
N ILE A 66 10.98 -41.02 0.97
CA ILE A 66 10.63 -39.61 0.80
C ILE A 66 11.48 -38.73 1.74
N LYS A 67 12.16 -37.75 1.14
CA LYS A 67 13.04 -36.80 1.86
C LYS A 67 12.48 -35.38 1.92
N ARG A 68 11.63 -35.00 0.97
CA ARG A 68 10.94 -33.71 0.99
C ARG A 68 9.50 -33.86 0.50
N LEU A 69 8.60 -33.21 1.22
CA LEU A 69 7.16 -33.29 0.99
C LEU A 69 6.53 -31.89 0.97
N LYS A 70 5.77 -31.59 -0.10
CA LYS A 70 4.98 -30.35 -0.25
C LYS A 70 3.49 -30.66 -0.34
N ILE A 71 2.79 -30.33 0.73
CA ILE A 71 1.36 -30.57 0.93
C ILE A 71 0.61 -29.31 1.39
N SER A 72 1.13 -28.14 1.02
CA SER A 72 0.52 -26.84 1.32
C SER A 72 -0.81 -26.62 0.56
N GLY A 73 -1.79 -25.95 1.18
CA GLY A 73 -3.03 -25.53 0.52
C GLY A 73 -3.99 -26.68 0.18
N LYS A 74 -3.98 -27.76 0.96
CA LYS A 74 -4.71 -29.01 0.68
C LYS A 74 -5.88 -29.26 1.64
N SER A 75 -6.18 -28.30 2.52
CA SER A 75 -7.24 -28.42 3.53
C SER A 75 -7.06 -29.65 4.44
N ILE A 76 -5.81 -29.99 4.76
CA ILE A 76 -5.47 -31.13 5.64
C ILE A 76 -5.73 -30.73 7.09
N ALA A 77 -6.48 -31.54 7.83
CA ALA A 77 -6.80 -31.28 9.24
C ALA A 77 -5.99 -32.16 10.21
N ASP A 78 -5.56 -33.34 9.77
CA ASP A 78 -4.80 -34.32 10.56
C ASP A 78 -3.66 -34.94 9.74
N LEU A 79 -2.44 -34.93 10.30
CA LEU A 79 -1.22 -35.48 9.69
C LEU A 79 -0.86 -36.89 10.19
N THR A 80 -1.75 -37.57 10.91
CA THR A 80 -1.54 -38.96 11.34
C THR A 80 -1.06 -39.82 10.16
N GLY A 81 0.07 -40.50 10.36
CA GLY A 81 0.79 -41.23 9.33
C GLY A 81 2.14 -40.59 8.95
N ILE A 82 2.33 -39.29 9.22
CA ILE A 82 3.59 -38.57 8.96
C ILE A 82 4.78 -39.18 9.73
N GLU A 83 4.52 -39.85 10.85
CA GLU A 83 5.51 -40.50 11.69
C GLU A 83 6.24 -41.64 10.95
N SER A 84 5.63 -42.19 9.89
CA SER A 84 6.25 -43.21 9.03
C SER A 84 7.30 -42.66 8.08
N PHE A 85 7.36 -41.33 7.88
CA PHE A 85 8.30 -40.65 6.99
C PHE A 85 9.60 -40.29 7.74
N VAL A 86 10.26 -41.29 8.32
CA VAL A 86 11.41 -41.08 9.24
C VAL A 86 12.66 -40.48 8.57
N ASN A 87 12.75 -40.52 7.23
CA ASN A 87 13.85 -39.92 6.45
C ASN A 87 13.51 -38.52 5.91
N LEU A 88 12.35 -37.97 6.29
CA LEU A 88 11.91 -36.64 5.87
C LEU A 88 12.83 -35.56 6.45
N LYS A 89 13.35 -34.71 5.56
CA LYS A 89 14.23 -33.57 5.87
C LYS A 89 13.51 -32.23 5.76
N ARG A 90 12.57 -32.11 4.83
CA ARG A 90 11.86 -30.84 4.59
C ARG A 90 10.37 -31.08 4.41
N LEU A 91 9.55 -30.45 5.25
CA LEU A 91 8.10 -30.50 5.17
C LEU A 91 7.53 -29.12 4.89
N LEU A 92 6.83 -28.96 3.77
CA LEU A 92 6.05 -27.75 3.45
C LEU A 92 4.57 -28.06 3.57
N CYS A 93 3.94 -27.60 4.65
CA CYS A 93 2.56 -27.93 5.02
C CYS A 93 1.74 -26.67 5.37
N SER A 94 2.07 -25.57 4.72
CA SER A 94 1.42 -24.26 4.92
C SER A 94 0.00 -24.17 4.35
N ASN A 95 -0.83 -23.27 4.88
CA ASN A 95 -2.22 -23.03 4.44
C ASN A 95 -3.09 -24.29 4.54
N ASN A 96 -3.13 -24.91 5.72
CA ASN A 96 -3.93 -26.09 6.02
C ASN A 96 -4.80 -25.84 7.28
N LEU A 97 -5.49 -26.89 7.76
CA LEU A 97 -6.43 -26.82 8.88
C LEU A 97 -5.90 -27.58 10.11
N LEU A 98 -4.59 -27.73 10.23
CA LEU A 98 -3.98 -28.52 11.30
C LEU A 98 -4.25 -27.89 12.66
N THR A 99 -4.66 -28.75 13.59
CA THR A 99 -4.88 -28.37 15.00
C THR A 99 -3.89 -29.06 15.94
N THR A 100 -3.29 -30.17 15.49
CA THR A 100 -2.24 -30.93 16.20
C THR A 100 -1.32 -31.58 15.18
N VAL A 101 -0.09 -31.88 15.58
CA VAL A 101 0.89 -32.66 14.80
C VAL A 101 1.90 -33.30 15.74
N ASP A 102 2.40 -34.49 15.39
CA ASP A 102 3.48 -35.17 16.09
C ASP A 102 4.64 -35.42 15.12
N PHE A 103 5.80 -34.82 15.40
CA PHE A 103 7.03 -35.00 14.64
C PHE A 103 8.08 -35.84 15.38
N SER A 104 7.73 -36.47 16.50
CA SER A 104 8.68 -37.20 17.38
C SER A 104 9.47 -38.30 16.65
N SER A 105 8.91 -38.87 15.58
CA SER A 105 9.57 -39.89 14.75
C SER A 105 10.37 -39.32 13.57
N ASN A 106 10.21 -38.03 13.25
CA ASN A 106 10.83 -37.37 12.09
C ASN A 106 12.13 -36.64 12.47
N ILE A 107 13.02 -37.32 13.20
CA ILE A 107 14.27 -36.76 13.78
C ILE A 107 15.25 -36.16 12.76
N ASN A 108 15.05 -36.43 11.46
CA ASN A 108 15.88 -35.94 10.37
C ASN A 108 15.39 -34.60 9.78
N LEU A 109 14.30 -34.02 10.30
CA LEU A 109 13.77 -32.75 9.83
C LEU A 109 14.77 -31.61 10.04
N GLU A 110 15.07 -30.93 8.95
CA GLU A 110 15.92 -29.74 8.87
C GLU A 110 15.07 -28.46 8.72
N LEU A 111 13.94 -28.56 7.99
CA LEU A 111 12.99 -27.47 7.75
C LEU A 111 11.54 -27.93 7.91
N ILE A 112 10.76 -27.16 8.65
CA ILE A 112 9.31 -27.32 8.78
C ILE A 112 8.63 -26.00 8.45
N ASP A 113 7.69 -26.02 7.51
CA ASP A 113 6.79 -24.90 7.21
C ASP A 113 5.34 -25.24 7.55
N LEU A 114 4.85 -24.58 8.61
CA LEU A 114 3.50 -24.64 9.17
C LEU A 114 2.77 -23.29 9.06
N TYR A 115 3.23 -22.38 8.19
CA TYR A 115 2.60 -21.08 7.92
C TYR A 115 1.08 -21.23 7.69
N SER A 116 0.26 -20.42 8.37
CA SER A 116 -1.22 -20.41 8.23
C SER A 116 -1.87 -21.79 8.47
N ASN A 117 -1.95 -22.17 9.74
CA ASN A 117 -2.70 -23.33 10.24
C ASN A 117 -3.63 -22.91 11.39
N ASN A 118 -4.23 -23.87 12.10
CA ASN A 118 -5.22 -23.62 13.14
C ASN A 118 -4.80 -24.19 14.51
N PHE A 119 -3.50 -24.15 14.83
CA PHE A 119 -3.00 -24.66 16.11
C PHE A 119 -3.50 -23.81 17.28
N VAL A 120 -3.95 -24.46 18.34
CA VAL A 120 -4.17 -23.83 19.66
C VAL A 120 -2.96 -24.07 20.57
N SER A 121 -2.33 -25.23 20.43
CA SER A 121 -1.08 -25.61 21.09
C SER A 121 -0.21 -26.35 20.09
N LEU A 122 1.10 -26.04 20.08
CA LEU A 122 2.08 -26.70 19.22
C LEU A 122 3.32 -27.07 20.02
N THR A 123 3.78 -28.31 19.87
CA THR A 123 5.04 -28.81 20.45
C THR A 123 5.97 -29.31 19.35
N ILE A 124 7.16 -28.73 19.28
CA ILE A 124 8.28 -29.13 18.42
C ILE A 124 9.44 -29.48 19.35
N ASP A 125 9.55 -30.76 19.70
CA ASP A 125 10.53 -31.24 20.68
C ASP A 125 11.47 -32.29 20.07
N GLY A 126 12.77 -32.17 20.36
CA GLY A 126 13.74 -33.23 20.07
C GLY A 126 14.07 -33.44 18.59
N LEU A 127 14.08 -32.38 17.77
CA LEU A 127 14.51 -32.43 16.36
C LEU A 127 15.94 -31.85 16.22
N PRO A 128 17.00 -32.68 16.35
CA PRO A 128 18.37 -32.21 16.51
C PRO A 128 18.93 -31.51 15.26
N LEU A 129 18.37 -31.77 14.08
CA LEU A 129 18.79 -31.18 12.80
C LEU A 129 17.96 -29.97 12.36
N LEU A 130 16.89 -29.63 13.10
CA LEU A 130 15.98 -28.55 12.74
C LEU A 130 16.71 -27.20 12.81
N ASN A 131 16.78 -26.51 11.67
CA ASN A 131 17.39 -25.19 11.56
C ASN A 131 16.42 -24.11 11.07
N THR A 132 15.33 -24.51 10.42
CA THR A 132 14.32 -23.58 9.89
C THR A 132 12.91 -24.00 10.33
N LEU A 133 12.19 -23.12 11.02
CA LEU A 133 10.79 -23.30 11.41
C LEU A 133 9.98 -22.08 10.96
N ASN A 134 9.13 -22.24 9.96
CA ASN A 134 8.16 -21.22 9.54
C ASN A 134 6.82 -21.54 10.19
N LEU A 135 6.30 -20.63 11.01
CA LEU A 135 5.07 -20.86 11.78
C LEU A 135 4.02 -19.77 11.56
N LEU A 136 4.36 -18.58 11.09
CA LEU A 136 3.44 -17.43 11.15
C LEU A 136 2.74 -17.19 9.83
N PRO A 137 1.44 -16.86 9.78
CA PRO A 137 0.55 -16.63 10.92
C PRO A 137 -0.07 -17.92 11.49
N ASN A 138 -0.38 -17.95 12.79
CA ASN A 138 -1.20 -18.98 13.45
C ASN A 138 -2.02 -18.29 14.56
N PRO A 139 -3.13 -17.60 14.21
CA PRO A 139 -3.76 -16.61 15.09
C PRO A 139 -4.39 -17.17 16.37
N ASN A 140 -4.72 -18.48 16.37
CA ASN A 140 -5.33 -19.17 17.51
C ASN A 140 -4.31 -19.81 18.46
N LEU A 141 -3.00 -19.70 18.17
CA LEU A 141 -1.95 -20.36 18.94
C LEU A 141 -1.78 -19.68 20.29
N GLN A 142 -2.10 -20.42 21.37
CA GLN A 142 -2.00 -19.96 22.75
C GLN A 142 -0.73 -20.46 23.44
N ASN A 143 -0.26 -21.67 23.08
CA ASN A 143 0.92 -22.29 23.68
C ASN A 143 1.87 -22.81 22.61
N LEU A 144 3.12 -22.34 22.64
CA LEU A 144 4.18 -22.79 21.75
C LEU A 144 5.35 -23.36 22.56
N THR A 145 5.66 -24.63 22.33
CA THR A 145 6.84 -25.30 22.90
C THR A 145 7.78 -25.73 21.76
N VAL A 146 9.00 -25.20 21.75
CA VAL A 146 10.06 -25.52 20.79
C VAL A 146 11.32 -25.85 21.58
N THR A 147 11.52 -27.10 21.96
CA THR A 147 12.57 -27.50 22.92
C THR A 147 13.48 -28.58 22.37
N ASN A 148 14.72 -28.65 22.88
CA ASN A 148 15.68 -29.71 22.54
C ASN A 148 16.02 -29.79 21.03
N ASN A 149 15.99 -28.67 20.31
CA ASN A 149 16.34 -28.58 18.88
C ASN A 149 17.73 -27.93 18.72
N SER A 150 18.78 -28.73 18.91
CA SER A 150 20.16 -28.25 19.06
C SER A 150 20.75 -27.50 17.85
N SER A 151 20.12 -27.57 16.66
CA SER A 151 20.57 -26.85 15.45
C SER A 151 19.79 -25.54 15.19
N LEU A 152 18.77 -25.24 16.01
CA LEU A 152 17.93 -24.05 15.81
C LEU A 152 18.64 -22.83 16.42
N ALA A 153 19.17 -21.97 15.55
CA ALA A 153 19.97 -20.80 15.93
C ALA A 153 19.16 -19.49 16.01
N ALA A 154 18.00 -19.42 15.36
CA ALA A 154 17.10 -18.27 15.39
C ALA A 154 15.64 -18.74 15.43
N LEU A 155 14.83 -18.04 16.22
CA LEU A 155 13.38 -18.15 16.22
C LEU A 155 12.82 -16.74 16.04
N THR A 156 12.32 -16.45 14.85
CA THR A 156 11.84 -15.12 14.50
C THR A 156 10.32 -15.08 14.53
N ILE A 157 9.77 -14.12 15.28
CA ILE A 157 8.34 -13.86 15.35
C ILE A 157 8.07 -12.51 14.69
N HIS A 158 7.67 -12.53 13.42
CA HIS A 158 7.29 -11.35 12.64
C HIS A 158 5.79 -11.06 12.78
N GLN A 159 5.42 -9.87 13.26
CA GLN A 159 4.02 -9.42 13.21
C GLN A 159 3.69 -8.86 11.82
N SER A 160 2.85 -9.59 11.07
CA SER A 160 1.80 -8.93 10.29
C SER A 160 0.58 -8.85 11.22
N PHE A 161 -0.09 -7.70 11.32
CA PHE A 161 -1.18 -7.44 12.27
C PHE A 161 -2.08 -8.68 12.45
N SER A 162 -2.16 -9.22 13.69
CA SER A 162 -2.93 -10.40 14.16
C SER A 162 -2.25 -11.79 14.20
N SER A 163 -1.01 -11.97 13.75
CA SER A 163 -0.45 -13.33 13.51
C SER A 163 -0.26 -14.27 14.74
N LEU A 164 -0.11 -13.73 15.96
CA LEU A 164 -0.03 -14.47 17.24
C LEU A 164 -0.70 -13.70 18.41
N SER A 165 -1.78 -12.97 18.16
CA SER A 165 -2.46 -12.18 19.19
C SER A 165 -2.92 -13.02 20.39
N SER A 166 -3.17 -14.33 20.20
CA SER A 166 -3.63 -15.25 21.24
C SER A 166 -2.52 -15.90 22.08
N LEU A 167 -1.23 -15.70 21.75
CA LEU A 167 -0.14 -16.42 22.41
C LEU A 167 -0.02 -16.02 23.88
N VAL A 168 -0.13 -17.00 24.78
CA VAL A 168 -0.06 -16.83 26.24
C VAL A 168 1.26 -17.34 26.80
N GLN A 169 1.79 -18.44 26.27
CA GLN A 169 3.02 -19.07 26.73
C GLN A 169 3.97 -19.45 25.58
N LEU A 170 5.25 -19.11 25.74
CA LEU A 170 6.34 -19.51 24.85
C LEU A 170 7.44 -20.22 25.62
N ASN A 171 7.70 -21.49 25.31
CA ASN A 171 8.86 -22.22 25.78
C ASN A 171 9.78 -22.55 24.60
N CYS A 172 10.93 -21.88 24.52
CA CYS A 172 11.98 -22.14 23.53
C CYS A 172 13.32 -22.51 24.20
N SER A 173 13.25 -23.20 25.33
CA SER A 173 14.43 -23.64 26.08
C SER A 173 15.20 -24.80 25.44
N ASN A 174 16.48 -24.95 25.81
CA ASN A 174 17.35 -26.04 25.36
C ASN A 174 17.54 -26.08 23.83
N ASN A 175 17.87 -24.94 23.22
CA ASN A 175 18.21 -24.83 21.80
C ASN A 175 19.59 -24.16 21.64
N ALA A 176 19.94 -23.74 20.42
CA ALA A 176 21.16 -23.00 20.14
C ALA A 176 20.88 -21.54 19.77
N LEU A 177 19.79 -20.96 20.30
CA LEU A 177 19.34 -19.64 19.89
C LEU A 177 20.38 -18.57 20.24
N THR A 178 20.86 -17.84 19.23
CA THR A 178 21.69 -16.64 19.40
C THR A 178 20.85 -15.37 19.38
N ALA A 179 19.64 -15.44 18.81
CA ALA A 179 18.68 -14.35 18.75
C ALA A 179 17.23 -14.85 18.91
N LEU A 180 16.45 -14.11 19.67
CA LEU A 180 15.00 -14.24 19.80
C LEU A 180 14.40 -12.86 19.56
N THR A 181 13.78 -12.65 18.41
CA THR A 181 13.36 -11.32 17.93
C THR A 181 11.85 -11.22 17.76
N PHE A 182 11.28 -10.12 18.27
CA PHE A 182 9.88 -9.76 18.17
C PHE A 182 9.79 -8.40 17.46
N ASN A 183 9.29 -8.34 16.23
CA ASN A 183 9.17 -7.07 15.50
C ASN A 183 7.80 -6.45 15.77
N TYR A 184 7.77 -5.15 16.15
CA TYR A 184 6.60 -4.36 16.54
C TYR A 184 5.95 -4.81 17.87
N ASN A 185 5.89 -3.87 18.81
CA ASN A 185 5.99 -4.06 20.26
C ASN A 185 4.69 -4.50 20.98
N SER A 186 3.93 -5.49 20.51
CA SER A 186 2.86 -6.07 21.35
C SER A 186 2.54 -7.54 21.07
N LEU A 187 2.87 -8.40 22.04
CA LEU A 187 2.22 -9.72 22.23
C LEU A 187 1.26 -9.57 23.43
N PRO A 188 0.04 -9.04 23.20
CA PRO A 188 -0.79 -8.46 24.27
C PRO A 188 -1.23 -9.48 25.33
N ASN A 189 -1.33 -10.76 24.96
CA ASN A 189 -1.76 -11.83 25.85
C ASN A 189 -0.62 -12.69 26.41
N LEU A 190 0.64 -12.42 26.01
CA LEU A 190 1.77 -13.24 26.43
C LEU A 190 2.12 -12.95 27.89
N THR A 191 2.03 -13.98 28.72
CA THR A 191 2.29 -13.89 30.17
C THR A 191 3.52 -14.66 30.61
N SER A 192 4.02 -15.63 29.81
CA SER A 192 5.13 -16.49 30.21
C SER A 192 6.11 -16.79 29.07
N ILE A 193 7.40 -16.59 29.33
CA ILE A 193 8.50 -17.01 28.44
C ILE A 193 9.52 -17.84 29.19
N ASN A 194 9.89 -18.98 28.61
CA ASN A 194 11.10 -19.72 28.99
C ASN A 194 12.01 -19.87 27.78
N CYS A 195 13.15 -19.18 27.78
CA CYS A 195 14.22 -19.31 26.78
C CYS A 195 15.56 -19.69 27.43
N SER A 196 15.50 -20.42 28.54
CA SER A 196 16.70 -20.91 29.24
C SER A 196 17.52 -21.92 28.42
N ASN A 197 18.81 -22.06 28.73
CA ASN A 197 19.73 -22.97 28.06
C ASN A 197 19.82 -22.68 26.55
N ASN A 198 20.27 -21.48 26.21
CA ASN A 198 20.50 -20.98 24.85
C ASN A 198 21.83 -20.22 24.79
N GLN A 199 22.09 -19.50 23.69
CA GLN A 199 23.30 -18.70 23.47
C GLN A 199 22.97 -17.21 23.32
N LEU A 200 21.92 -16.74 24.00
CA LEU A 200 21.46 -15.34 23.88
C LEU A 200 22.49 -14.40 24.52
N THR A 201 22.93 -13.42 23.76
CA THR A 201 23.76 -12.29 24.24
C THR A 201 22.92 -11.04 24.50
N TYR A 202 21.67 -11.02 24.05
CA TYR A 202 20.71 -9.94 24.21
C TYR A 202 19.28 -10.48 24.29
N PHE A 203 18.42 -9.79 25.04
CA PHE A 203 16.99 -10.06 25.12
C PHE A 203 16.22 -8.75 25.28
N SER A 204 15.18 -8.54 24.48
CA SER A 204 14.26 -7.41 24.60
C SER A 204 12.87 -7.81 24.14
N LEU A 205 11.86 -7.38 24.90
CA LEU A 205 10.45 -7.61 24.60
C LEU A 205 9.59 -6.54 25.26
N ASN A 206 8.62 -6.02 24.52
CA ASN A 206 7.59 -5.12 25.03
C ASN A 206 6.26 -5.88 25.17
N ALA A 207 6.12 -6.64 26.26
CA ALA A 207 4.91 -7.41 26.57
C ALA A 207 4.66 -7.42 28.09
N SER A 208 3.39 -7.56 28.48
CA SER A 208 2.96 -7.64 29.90
C SER A 208 3.24 -9.02 30.52
N LEU A 209 4.51 -9.43 30.53
CA LEU A 209 4.93 -10.72 31.10
C LEU A 209 4.70 -10.80 32.61
N GLN A 210 4.31 -11.99 33.08
CA GLN A 210 4.25 -12.38 34.50
C GLN A 210 5.41 -13.30 34.89
N HIS A 211 5.93 -14.12 33.97
CA HIS A 211 7.01 -15.08 34.22
C HIS A 211 8.07 -15.02 33.11
N LEU A 212 9.34 -14.86 33.49
CA LEU A 212 10.47 -14.89 32.55
C LEU A 212 11.59 -15.79 33.09
N ASN A 213 11.97 -16.80 32.31
CA ASN A 213 13.17 -17.61 32.55
C ASN A 213 14.14 -17.48 31.37
N ILE A 214 15.25 -16.80 31.62
CA ILE A 214 16.35 -16.52 30.68
C ILE A 214 17.69 -17.05 31.23
N SER A 215 17.64 -17.99 32.18
CA SER A 215 18.82 -18.62 32.80
C SER A 215 19.67 -19.41 31.81
N ASN A 216 20.96 -19.61 32.12
CA ASN A 216 21.90 -20.38 31.29
C ASN A 216 22.02 -19.82 29.86
N ASN A 217 22.40 -18.54 29.76
CA ASN A 217 22.64 -17.82 28.52
C ASN A 217 23.98 -17.04 28.61
N LEU A 218 24.23 -16.10 27.70
CA LEU A 218 25.48 -15.33 27.59
C LEU A 218 25.25 -13.83 27.78
N LEU A 219 24.22 -13.43 28.54
CA LEU A 219 23.89 -12.02 28.76
C LEU A 219 24.97 -11.35 29.63
N THR A 220 25.43 -10.17 29.23
CA THR A 220 26.39 -9.34 29.99
C THR A 220 25.72 -8.24 30.81
N SER A 221 24.50 -7.85 30.45
CA SER A 221 23.71 -6.86 31.15
C SER A 221 22.23 -7.15 30.96
N PHE A 222 21.40 -6.83 31.96
CA PHE A 222 19.95 -6.95 31.84
C PHE A 222 19.25 -5.84 32.61
N ASN A 223 18.38 -5.10 31.93
CA ASN A 223 17.62 -4.01 32.51
C ASN A 223 16.11 -4.21 32.23
N LEU A 224 15.27 -4.02 33.24
CA LEU A 224 13.81 -4.11 33.11
C LEU A 224 13.14 -2.96 33.86
N TYR A 225 12.27 -2.23 33.16
CA TYR A 225 11.58 -1.05 33.69
C TYR A 225 10.07 -1.22 33.53
N HIS A 226 9.28 -0.84 34.53
CA HIS A 226 7.81 -0.74 34.45
C HIS A 226 7.11 -2.07 34.01
N SER A 227 7.54 -3.20 34.57
CA SER A 227 7.06 -4.53 34.19
C SER A 227 6.09 -5.15 35.20
N ASN A 228 5.11 -5.92 34.70
CA ASN A 228 4.17 -6.71 35.51
C ASN A 228 4.70 -8.09 35.93
N ILE A 229 6.01 -8.32 35.81
CA ILE A 229 6.63 -9.61 36.13
C ILE A 229 6.46 -9.97 37.61
N THR A 230 6.13 -11.23 37.88
CA THR A 230 5.99 -11.80 39.24
C THR A 230 7.18 -12.66 39.63
N SER A 231 7.82 -13.31 38.64
CA SER A 231 9.01 -14.15 38.83
C SER A 231 10.03 -14.01 37.69
N LEU A 232 11.30 -13.82 38.04
CA LEU A 232 12.43 -13.72 37.09
C LEU A 232 13.55 -14.70 37.44
N ASP A 233 13.94 -15.57 36.49
CA ASP A 233 15.18 -16.35 36.59
C ASP A 233 16.16 -15.94 35.48
N ILE A 234 17.28 -15.36 35.91
CA ILE A 234 18.40 -14.92 35.07
C ILE A 234 19.73 -15.54 35.55
N SER A 235 19.65 -16.64 36.30
CA SER A 235 20.82 -17.33 36.84
C SER A 235 21.76 -17.87 35.74
N ASN A 236 23.04 -18.03 36.09
CA ASN A 236 24.07 -18.61 35.21
C ASN A 236 24.20 -17.86 33.85
N ASN A 237 24.42 -16.56 33.90
CA ASN A 237 24.75 -15.71 32.75
C ASN A 237 26.18 -15.12 32.93
N GLN A 238 26.52 -14.05 32.20
CA GLN A 238 27.79 -13.34 32.30
C GLN A 238 27.60 -11.90 32.78
N LEU A 239 26.57 -11.65 33.61
CA LEU A 239 26.15 -10.28 33.96
C LEU A 239 27.25 -9.52 34.70
N THR A 240 27.52 -8.30 34.25
CA THR A 240 28.25 -7.26 34.99
C THR A 240 27.30 -6.26 35.64
N THR A 241 26.11 -6.05 35.04
CA THR A 241 25.08 -5.15 35.55
C THR A 241 23.68 -5.77 35.49
N LEU A 242 22.88 -5.59 36.54
CA LEU A 242 21.46 -5.96 36.60
C LEU A 242 20.66 -4.81 37.20
N SER A 243 19.69 -4.25 36.47
CA SER A 243 18.81 -3.18 36.96
C SER A 243 17.34 -3.53 36.75
N LEU A 244 16.57 -3.52 37.83
CA LEU A 244 15.12 -3.70 37.82
C LEU A 244 14.49 -2.50 38.50
N TYR A 245 13.56 -1.82 37.82
CA TYR A 245 12.90 -0.61 38.33
C TYR A 245 11.41 -0.65 38.00
N ASN A 246 10.54 -0.23 38.93
CA ASN A 246 9.09 -0.27 38.77
C ASN A 246 8.54 -1.64 38.34
N CYS A 247 9.05 -2.71 38.96
CA CYS A 247 8.56 -4.08 38.76
C CYS A 247 7.71 -4.50 39.97
N HIS A 248 6.65 -3.74 40.27
CA HIS A 248 5.90 -3.79 41.53
C HIS A 248 5.37 -5.19 41.91
N ASN A 249 5.09 -6.06 40.94
CA ASN A 249 4.56 -7.40 41.18
C ASN A 249 5.64 -8.47 41.44
N LEU A 250 6.92 -8.15 41.25
CA LEU A 250 8.03 -9.10 41.34
C LEU A 250 8.28 -9.49 42.78
N ASN A 251 8.03 -10.75 43.12
CA ASN A 251 8.22 -11.29 44.47
C ASN A 251 9.27 -12.41 44.54
N SER A 252 9.74 -12.90 43.38
CA SER A 252 10.75 -13.95 43.28
C SER A 252 11.76 -13.65 42.18
N ILE A 253 13.05 -13.63 42.54
CA ILE A 253 14.15 -13.40 41.61
C ILE A 253 15.30 -14.37 41.88
N ASN A 254 15.90 -14.90 40.81
CA ASN A 254 17.14 -15.67 40.87
C ASN A 254 18.15 -15.13 39.85
N TYR A 255 19.24 -14.55 40.34
CA TYR A 255 20.36 -14.06 39.53
C TYR A 255 21.69 -14.75 39.90
N LEU A 256 21.65 -15.81 40.71
CA LEU A 256 22.86 -16.50 41.17
C LEU A 256 23.63 -17.15 40.00
N GLY A 257 24.92 -17.37 40.17
CA GLY A 257 25.78 -17.87 39.07
C GLY A 257 26.26 -16.79 38.10
N ASN A 258 26.16 -15.51 38.47
CA ASN A 258 26.76 -14.36 37.77
C ASN A 258 27.93 -13.76 38.60
N PRO A 259 29.13 -14.38 38.61
CA PRO A 259 30.21 -14.02 39.53
C PRO A 259 30.89 -12.66 39.24
N ASN A 260 30.67 -12.11 38.05
CA ASN A 260 31.26 -10.85 37.59
C ASN A 260 30.34 -9.63 37.80
N LEU A 261 29.24 -9.80 38.54
CA LEU A 261 28.27 -8.73 38.77
C LEU A 261 28.90 -7.63 39.64
N THR A 262 29.08 -6.44 39.07
CA THR A 262 29.65 -5.26 39.75
C THR A 262 28.57 -4.27 40.18
N SER A 263 27.41 -4.27 39.52
CA SER A 263 26.28 -3.40 39.85
C SER A 263 24.96 -4.19 39.88
N LEU A 264 24.26 -4.11 41.01
CA LEU A 264 22.94 -4.69 41.23
C LEU A 264 21.97 -3.61 41.72
N SER A 265 20.91 -3.36 40.96
CA SER A 265 19.84 -2.43 41.33
C SER A 265 18.49 -3.14 41.21
N ILE A 266 17.71 -3.17 42.30
CA ILE A 266 16.38 -3.77 42.38
C ILE A 266 15.48 -2.80 43.15
N ILE A 267 14.82 -1.91 42.44
CA ILE A 267 14.07 -0.79 43.00
C ILE A 267 12.57 -0.96 42.66
N ASN A 268 11.70 -0.63 43.61
CA ASN A 268 10.24 -0.69 43.46
C ASN A 268 9.73 -2.07 43.00
N THR A 269 10.05 -3.10 43.76
CA THR A 269 9.56 -4.48 43.56
C THR A 269 8.84 -4.99 44.82
N SER A 270 8.23 -6.18 44.79
CA SER A 270 7.58 -6.79 45.97
C SER A 270 8.45 -7.82 46.69
N ILE A 271 9.78 -7.77 46.54
CA ILE A 271 10.66 -8.74 47.20
C ILE A 271 10.73 -8.50 48.72
N THR A 272 10.76 -9.59 49.48
CA THR A 272 10.87 -9.59 50.95
C THR A 272 12.21 -10.12 51.45
N SER A 273 13.02 -10.68 50.55
CA SER A 273 14.37 -11.17 50.83
C SER A 273 15.28 -10.97 49.63
N LEU A 274 16.57 -10.72 49.88
CA LEU A 274 17.59 -10.53 48.86
C LEU A 274 18.89 -11.21 49.30
N SER A 275 19.52 -11.95 48.39
CA SER A 275 20.74 -12.72 48.68
C SER A 275 21.93 -12.21 47.87
N VAL A 276 22.85 -11.50 48.54
CA VAL A 276 24.05 -10.91 47.90
C VAL A 276 25.37 -11.52 48.37
N HIS A 277 25.35 -12.45 49.31
CA HIS A 277 26.53 -12.95 50.04
C HIS A 277 27.65 -13.60 49.19
N ASP A 278 27.36 -14.01 47.96
CA ASP A 278 28.31 -14.64 47.04
C ASP A 278 28.80 -13.69 45.91
N LEU A 279 28.44 -12.40 45.97
CA LEU A 279 28.78 -11.40 44.95
C LEU A 279 30.06 -10.62 45.30
N GLY A 280 31.20 -11.30 45.39
CA GLY A 280 32.47 -10.68 45.84
C GLY A 280 33.00 -9.52 44.96
N SER A 281 32.52 -9.42 43.71
CA SER A 281 32.85 -8.36 42.75
C SER A 281 31.91 -7.15 42.83
N LEU A 282 30.89 -7.18 43.67
CA LEU A 282 29.85 -6.14 43.72
C LEU A 282 30.43 -4.83 44.27
N GLU A 283 30.34 -3.76 43.48
CA GLU A 283 30.79 -2.40 43.82
C GLU A 283 29.60 -1.49 44.15
N TYR A 284 28.44 -1.74 43.53
CA TYR A 284 27.20 -0.97 43.69
C TYR A 284 26.02 -1.89 43.98
N LEU A 285 25.31 -1.64 45.09
CA LEU A 285 24.07 -2.32 45.46
C LEU A 285 22.99 -1.28 45.73
N ASP A 286 21.88 -1.34 45.02
CA ASP A 286 20.66 -0.58 45.33
C ASP A 286 19.48 -1.53 45.43
N CYS A 287 18.85 -1.58 46.59
CA CYS A 287 17.60 -2.31 46.82
C CYS A 287 16.54 -1.43 47.49
N GLY A 288 16.58 -0.13 47.20
CA GLY A 288 15.68 0.86 47.78
C GLY A 288 14.30 0.94 47.11
N PHE A 289 13.51 1.93 47.53
CA PHE A 289 12.16 2.15 47.03
C PHE A 289 11.77 3.65 47.04
N ASP A 290 11.32 4.19 45.92
CA ASP A 290 11.14 5.63 45.69
C ASP A 290 9.83 6.26 46.19
N GLY A 291 8.99 5.52 46.93
CA GLY A 291 7.74 6.05 47.48
C GLY A 291 6.46 5.79 46.65
N SER A 292 6.54 4.98 45.58
CA SER A 292 5.39 4.48 44.79
C SER A 292 4.46 3.50 45.57
N SER A 293 3.24 3.17 45.14
CA SER A 293 2.28 2.43 46.00
C SER A 293 2.70 1.02 46.47
N ASP A 294 3.71 0.42 45.83
CA ASP A 294 4.15 -0.97 46.06
C ASP A 294 5.68 -1.08 45.95
N GLY A 295 6.36 -1.04 47.10
CA GLY A 295 7.82 -1.03 47.24
C GLY A 295 8.43 -2.30 47.82
N ASN A 296 9.77 -2.36 47.81
CA ASN A 296 10.52 -3.46 48.44
C ASN A 296 10.17 -3.53 49.94
N LYS A 297 10.05 -4.74 50.48
CA LYS A 297 9.70 -4.96 51.90
C LYS A 297 10.76 -5.81 52.59
N LEU A 298 12.02 -5.48 52.38
CA LEU A 298 13.13 -6.19 53.00
C LEU A 298 13.06 -5.95 54.51
N THR A 299 12.95 -7.02 55.29
CA THR A 299 12.98 -6.95 56.77
C THR A 299 14.37 -7.18 57.34
N SER A 300 15.25 -7.77 56.54
CA SER A 300 16.66 -8.03 56.84
C SER A 300 17.48 -8.07 55.55
N LEU A 301 18.75 -7.68 55.64
CA LEU A 301 19.71 -7.77 54.54
C LEU A 301 21.07 -8.15 55.12
N ALA A 302 21.68 -9.19 54.58
CA ALA A 302 22.98 -9.66 55.02
C ALA A 302 24.08 -9.25 54.02
N LEU A 303 25.02 -8.42 54.46
CA LEU A 303 26.08 -7.81 53.63
C LEU A 303 27.48 -8.40 53.86
N TYR A 304 27.60 -9.56 54.50
CA TYR A 304 28.91 -10.18 54.73
C TYR A 304 29.52 -10.70 53.40
N ASN A 305 30.87 -10.71 53.32
CA ASN A 305 31.65 -11.12 52.13
C ASN A 305 31.53 -10.22 50.88
N LEU A 306 31.31 -8.91 51.06
CA LEU A 306 31.29 -7.92 49.97
C LEU A 306 32.51 -6.95 50.05
N PRO A 307 33.75 -7.41 49.77
CA PRO A 307 34.96 -6.61 49.98
C PRO A 307 35.10 -5.43 49.00
N SER A 308 34.39 -5.48 47.87
CA SER A 308 34.46 -4.47 46.80
C SER A 308 33.36 -3.42 46.86
N LEU A 309 32.39 -3.57 47.78
CA LEU A 309 31.22 -2.70 47.84
C LEU A 309 31.62 -1.28 48.25
N GLN A 310 31.34 -0.33 47.36
CA GLN A 310 31.65 1.09 47.53
C GLN A 310 30.39 1.89 47.82
N ASN A 311 29.29 1.58 47.14
CA ASN A 311 28.03 2.31 47.21
C ASN A 311 26.89 1.34 47.53
N PHE A 312 26.12 1.66 48.56
CA PHE A 312 25.05 0.79 49.05
C PHE A 312 23.77 1.57 49.37
N SER A 313 22.65 1.25 48.73
CA SER A 313 21.36 1.84 49.04
C SER A 313 20.31 0.77 49.35
N ALA A 314 19.55 0.99 50.43
CA ALA A 314 18.41 0.18 50.85
C ALA A 314 17.33 1.07 51.51
N TYR A 315 17.20 2.31 51.04
CA TYR A 315 16.20 3.24 51.54
C TYR A 315 14.77 2.72 51.39
N ASN A 316 13.87 3.18 52.26
CA ASN A 316 12.44 2.89 52.21
C ASN A 316 12.10 1.39 52.22
N ASN A 317 12.67 0.65 53.17
CA ASN A 317 12.38 -0.76 53.40
C ASN A 317 11.86 -0.96 54.85
N GLU A 318 11.72 -2.22 55.28
CA GLU A 318 11.32 -2.60 56.64
C GLU A 318 12.51 -3.15 57.45
N ILE A 319 13.75 -2.76 57.11
CA ILE A 319 14.96 -3.31 57.74
C ILE A 319 15.03 -2.84 59.19
N THR A 320 15.16 -3.78 60.11
CA THR A 320 15.21 -3.50 61.55
C THR A 320 16.62 -3.50 62.13
N THR A 321 17.55 -4.24 61.50
CA THR A 321 18.96 -4.31 61.92
C THR A 321 19.83 -4.41 60.68
N LEU A 322 20.95 -3.69 60.69
CA LEU A 322 21.94 -3.76 59.61
C LEU A 322 23.36 -3.62 60.18
N ASP A 323 24.22 -4.55 59.77
CA ASP A 323 25.63 -4.56 60.16
C ASP A 323 26.50 -4.10 58.98
N LEU A 324 27.12 -2.92 59.12
CA LEU A 324 28.04 -2.34 58.15
C LEU A 324 29.51 -2.49 58.56
N SER A 325 29.80 -3.17 59.68
CA SER A 325 31.13 -3.16 60.32
C SER A 325 32.26 -3.82 59.51
N ASN A 326 31.95 -4.63 58.50
CA ASN A 326 32.92 -5.40 57.71
C ASN A 326 32.90 -5.05 56.20
N LEU A 327 32.63 -3.80 55.85
CA LEU A 327 32.64 -3.30 54.47
C LEU A 327 33.82 -2.31 54.25
N PRO A 328 35.04 -2.82 53.95
CA PRO A 328 36.27 -2.02 54.01
C PRO A 328 36.41 -0.96 52.91
N SER A 329 35.64 -1.08 51.83
CA SER A 329 35.67 -0.17 50.68
C SER A 329 34.46 0.78 50.62
N LEU A 330 33.56 0.73 51.60
CA LEU A 330 32.31 1.50 51.59
C LEU A 330 32.61 2.99 51.69
N GLN A 331 32.13 3.75 50.70
CA GLN A 331 32.28 5.19 50.55
C GLN A 331 30.96 5.92 50.80
N THR A 332 29.85 5.38 50.30
CA THR A 332 28.52 5.95 50.47
C THR A 332 27.50 4.89 50.86
N PHE A 333 26.52 5.28 51.67
CA PHE A 333 25.34 4.45 51.87
C PHE A 333 24.07 5.28 52.14
N ASP A 334 22.93 4.74 51.71
CA ASP A 334 21.59 5.26 52.01
C ASP A 334 20.68 4.16 52.56
N VAL A 335 20.24 4.34 53.81
CA VAL A 335 19.28 3.47 54.50
C VAL A 335 18.14 4.30 55.12
N SER A 336 17.88 5.47 54.53
CA SER A 336 16.78 6.34 54.91
C SER A 336 15.42 5.64 54.83
N GLU A 337 14.40 6.19 55.48
CA GLU A 337 13.02 5.66 55.45
C GLU A 337 12.85 4.19 55.90
N ASN A 338 13.78 3.64 56.69
CA ASN A 338 13.60 2.38 57.43
C ASN A 338 13.22 2.70 58.89
N PRO A 339 11.92 2.70 59.28
CA PRO A 339 11.45 3.40 60.48
C PRO A 339 11.96 2.84 61.82
N ASN A 340 12.42 1.59 61.85
CA ASN A 340 12.88 0.89 63.06
C ASN A 340 14.33 0.39 62.95
N ILE A 341 15.14 0.92 62.04
CA ILE A 341 16.49 0.41 61.79
C ILE A 341 17.44 0.73 62.95
N ASP A 342 18.13 -0.29 63.46
CA ASP A 342 19.28 -0.15 64.35
C ASP A 342 20.57 -0.40 63.55
N LEU A 343 21.41 0.64 63.47
CA LEU A 343 22.67 0.61 62.74
C LEU A 343 23.84 0.30 63.67
N THR A 344 24.52 -0.80 63.41
CA THR A 344 25.81 -1.07 64.05
C THR A 344 26.93 -0.43 63.23
N LEU A 345 27.41 0.72 63.70
CA LEU A 345 28.50 1.49 63.08
C LEU A 345 29.80 1.32 63.87
N SER A 346 30.84 0.74 63.27
CA SER A 346 32.19 0.79 63.84
C SER A 346 33.27 0.76 62.75
N ASN A 347 34.13 1.78 62.74
CA ASN A 347 35.36 1.85 61.93
C ASN A 347 35.13 1.87 60.39
N LEU A 348 34.44 2.90 59.90
CA LEU A 348 34.21 3.19 58.47
C LEU A 348 35.01 4.43 58.01
N PRO A 349 36.34 4.32 57.82
CA PRO A 349 37.21 5.49 57.59
C PRO A 349 37.05 6.14 56.21
N PHE A 350 36.44 5.45 55.24
CA PHE A 350 36.28 5.94 53.86
C PHE A 350 34.92 6.55 53.55
N ILE A 351 34.01 6.60 54.53
CA ILE A 351 32.68 7.20 54.33
C ILE A 351 32.82 8.70 54.06
N THR A 352 32.28 9.12 52.93
CA THR A 352 32.16 10.52 52.49
C THR A 352 30.73 11.02 52.59
N GLU A 353 29.72 10.13 52.52
CA GLU A 353 28.30 10.47 52.54
C GLU A 353 27.53 9.56 53.52
N TYR A 354 26.70 10.17 54.35
CA TYR A 354 25.87 9.49 55.36
C TYR A 354 24.39 9.79 55.10
N GLU A 355 23.61 8.75 54.76
CA GLU A 355 22.17 8.81 54.57
C GLU A 355 21.45 7.74 55.42
N SER A 356 20.68 8.14 56.43
CA SER A 356 20.00 7.21 57.35
C SER A 356 18.74 7.77 57.97
N GLY A 357 17.78 6.87 58.25
CA GLY A 357 16.57 7.14 59.04
C GLY A 357 16.71 6.78 60.52
N ASN A 358 16.01 7.51 61.38
CA ASN A 358 15.80 7.35 62.84
C ASN A 358 16.94 6.72 63.67
N GLY A 359 17.65 7.55 64.43
CA GLY A 359 18.51 7.13 65.53
C GLY A 359 18.32 8.03 66.74
N ASN A 360 18.11 7.45 67.93
CA ASN A 360 17.95 8.22 69.18
C ASN A 360 19.21 9.04 69.57
N SER A 361 20.36 8.77 68.94
CA SER A 361 21.57 9.61 68.95
C SER A 361 22.57 9.08 67.92
N ILE A 362 23.02 9.88 66.96
CA ILE A 362 24.09 9.51 66.03
C ILE A 362 25.38 10.19 66.47
N LYS A 363 26.47 9.41 66.55
CA LYS A 363 27.82 9.91 66.80
C LYS A 363 28.66 9.78 65.52
N ILE A 364 28.68 10.83 64.70
CA ILE A 364 29.49 10.91 63.48
C ILE A 364 30.97 11.26 63.72
N SER A 365 31.40 11.37 64.98
CA SER A 365 32.77 11.75 65.37
C SER A 365 33.86 10.76 64.95
N ASN A 366 33.49 9.54 64.51
CA ASN A 366 34.40 8.52 63.99
C ASN A 366 34.44 8.46 62.45
N MET A 367 33.89 9.45 61.73
CA MET A 367 33.86 9.53 60.26
C MET A 367 34.63 10.79 59.78
N PRO A 368 35.98 10.75 59.75
CA PRO A 368 36.80 11.94 59.54
C PRO A 368 36.76 12.51 58.11
N ASN A 369 36.32 11.70 57.13
CA ASN A 369 36.21 12.08 55.71
C ASN A 369 34.79 12.44 55.28
N LEU A 370 33.84 12.51 56.23
CA LEU A 370 32.43 12.80 55.93
C LEU A 370 32.30 14.23 55.36
N SER A 371 31.87 14.32 54.11
CA SER A 371 31.61 15.57 53.39
C SER A 371 30.12 15.87 53.24
N THR A 372 29.26 14.85 53.16
CA THR A 372 27.81 15.00 52.98
C THR A 372 27.05 14.30 54.11
N LEU A 373 26.08 15.02 54.68
CA LEU A 373 25.19 14.50 55.72
C LEU A 373 23.74 14.74 55.31
N ASN A 374 22.99 13.68 55.03
CA ASN A 374 21.60 13.76 54.59
C ASN A 374 20.69 12.92 55.50
N PHE A 375 19.73 13.57 56.12
CA PHE A 375 18.67 12.92 56.87
C PHE A 375 17.37 13.08 56.11
N GLY A 376 17.02 12.04 55.35
CA GLY A 376 15.78 11.94 54.57
C GLY A 376 14.49 12.16 55.38
N ALA A 377 13.35 12.07 54.71
CA ALA A 377 12.06 12.46 55.26
C ALA A 377 11.58 11.53 56.39
N GLY A 378 10.70 12.05 57.28
CA GLY A 378 10.01 11.23 58.28
C GLY A 378 10.78 10.91 59.57
N ASN A 379 11.93 11.55 59.82
CA ASN A 379 12.75 11.27 61.00
C ASN A 379 12.45 12.19 62.19
N ILE A 380 12.36 11.60 63.40
CA ILE A 380 12.18 12.34 64.65
C ILE A 380 13.50 12.29 65.44
N PHE A 381 14.26 13.38 65.39
CA PHE A 381 15.50 13.53 66.17
C PHE A 381 15.29 14.46 67.36
N ASN A 382 15.71 14.03 68.54
CA ASN A 382 15.65 14.88 69.75
C ASN A 382 16.86 15.83 69.86
N SER A 383 18.01 15.46 69.30
CA SER A 383 19.23 16.30 69.23
C SER A 383 20.27 15.69 68.29
N ILE A 384 20.96 16.51 67.49
CA ILE A 384 22.16 16.11 66.75
C ILE A 384 23.35 16.96 67.22
N SER A 385 24.52 16.35 67.34
CA SER A 385 25.79 17.09 67.52
C SER A 385 26.70 16.74 66.34
N ILE A 386 27.01 17.75 65.53
CA ILE A 386 27.90 17.67 64.36
C ILE A 386 29.32 18.20 64.69
N GLU A 387 29.73 18.11 65.96
CA GLU A 387 31.02 18.62 66.41
C GLU A 387 32.19 17.81 65.83
N ASN A 388 33.20 18.52 65.31
CA ASN A 388 34.48 17.98 64.80
C ASN A 388 34.43 17.25 63.44
N ASN A 389 33.55 17.65 62.51
CA ASN A 389 33.57 17.20 61.11
C ASN A 389 34.03 18.33 60.16
N PRO A 390 35.32 18.70 60.13
CA PRO A 390 35.81 19.84 59.36
C PRO A 390 35.71 19.67 57.84
N GLN A 391 35.50 18.44 57.34
CA GLN A 391 35.32 18.15 55.91
C GLN A 391 33.87 18.29 55.44
N LEU A 392 32.92 18.54 56.35
CA LEU A 392 31.51 18.63 56.03
C LEU A 392 31.25 19.85 55.13
N ASP A 393 30.79 19.56 53.92
CA ASP A 393 30.52 20.49 52.82
C ASP A 393 29.02 20.62 52.56
N THR A 394 28.26 19.54 52.74
CA THR A 394 26.84 19.49 52.44
C THR A 394 26.01 18.92 53.58
N ILE A 395 24.89 19.57 53.89
CA ILE A 395 23.90 19.10 54.86
C ILE A 395 22.50 19.17 54.24
N TYR A 396 21.75 18.07 54.29
CA TYR A 396 20.35 17.98 53.91
C TYR A 396 19.49 17.51 55.10
N PHE A 397 18.45 18.26 55.42
CA PHE A 397 17.44 17.89 56.41
C PHE A 397 16.04 18.00 55.83
N SER A 398 15.22 16.95 55.97
CA SER A 398 13.82 16.98 55.51
C SER A 398 12.83 16.51 56.58
N GLN A 399 11.72 17.26 56.72
CA GLN A 399 10.62 17.01 57.67
C GLN A 399 11.04 16.83 59.15
N TRP A 400 12.05 17.58 59.57
CA TRP A 400 12.58 17.52 60.94
C TRP A 400 11.63 18.09 62.00
N LYS A 401 11.54 17.47 63.19
CA LYS A 401 10.85 17.99 64.39
C LYS A 401 11.86 18.18 65.52
N VAL A 402 12.40 19.39 65.67
CA VAL A 402 13.45 19.72 66.66
C VAL A 402 13.04 20.93 67.49
N ASP A 403 13.40 20.95 68.79
CA ASP A 403 13.18 22.11 69.68
C ASP A 403 14.31 23.16 69.58
N GLU A 404 15.57 22.74 69.33
CA GLU A 404 16.75 23.61 69.12
C GLU A 404 17.76 22.95 68.13
N PHE A 405 18.25 23.69 67.12
CA PHE A 405 19.30 23.26 66.18
C PHE A 405 20.37 24.35 66.04
N GLU A 406 21.65 24.01 66.21
CA GLU A 406 22.77 24.95 66.10
C GLU A 406 23.85 24.38 65.17
N VAL A 407 24.21 25.12 64.13
CA VAL A 407 25.34 24.80 63.24
C VAL A 407 26.57 25.55 63.76
N ILE A 408 27.43 24.87 64.51
CA ILE A 408 28.69 25.44 65.03
C ILE A 408 29.88 24.67 64.42
N ASN A 409 30.93 25.39 64.01
CA ASN A 409 32.23 24.83 63.60
C ASN A 409 32.25 23.94 62.32
N CYS A 410 31.46 24.26 61.30
CA CYS A 410 31.54 23.64 59.96
C CYS A 410 32.05 24.65 58.90
N PRO A 411 33.35 25.05 58.93
CA PRO A 411 33.85 26.15 58.09
C PRO A 411 33.88 25.83 56.58
N ASN A 412 33.82 24.56 56.19
CA ASN A 412 33.81 24.13 54.80
C ASN A 412 32.40 23.94 54.23
N LEU A 413 31.35 24.18 55.01
CA LEU A 413 29.97 23.97 54.58
C LEU A 413 29.62 24.94 53.43
N THR A 414 29.36 24.41 52.23
CA THR A 414 28.91 25.18 51.08
C THR A 414 27.44 24.94 50.73
N ASN A 415 26.85 23.80 51.08
CA ASN A 415 25.45 23.48 50.79
C ASN A 415 24.64 23.20 52.07
N PHE A 416 23.51 23.88 52.24
CA PHE A 416 22.60 23.68 53.37
C PHE A 416 21.14 23.63 52.91
N ASP A 417 20.51 22.47 53.03
CA ASP A 417 19.07 22.29 52.82
C ASP A 417 18.38 21.96 54.15
N PHE A 418 17.34 22.71 54.48
CA PHE A 418 16.54 22.53 55.68
C PHE A 418 15.05 22.67 55.38
N THR A 419 14.37 21.54 55.37
CA THR A 419 12.91 21.43 55.22
C THR A 419 12.30 20.89 56.51
N CYS A 420 11.27 21.57 57.04
CA CYS A 420 10.66 21.22 58.33
C CYS A 420 9.13 21.32 58.27
N THR A 421 8.44 20.36 58.89
CA THR A 421 6.98 20.31 59.03
C THR A 421 6.59 20.59 60.47
N LEU A 422 6.04 21.78 60.74
CA LEU A 422 5.67 22.21 62.09
C LEU A 422 4.18 22.05 62.42
N GLU A 423 3.90 21.82 63.70
CA GLU A 423 2.62 22.16 64.33
C GLU A 423 2.46 23.70 64.31
N GLN A 424 1.26 24.20 63.96
CA GLN A 424 0.99 25.62 63.73
C GLN A 424 1.47 26.54 64.89
N ASN A 425 2.14 27.65 64.55
CA ASN A 425 2.52 28.80 65.42
C ASN A 425 3.83 28.74 66.24
N THR A 426 4.88 28.07 65.78
CA THR A 426 6.23 28.16 66.39
C THR A 426 7.22 28.87 65.47
N SER A 427 7.91 29.90 65.96
CA SER A 427 8.94 30.62 65.21
C SER A 427 10.34 30.10 65.57
N TYR A 428 11.15 29.82 64.55
CA TYR A 428 12.52 29.31 64.72
C TYR A 428 13.54 30.40 64.42
N ASN A 429 14.57 30.50 65.26
CA ASN A 429 15.78 31.28 64.97
C ASN A 429 16.81 30.34 64.33
N LEU A 430 17.17 30.58 63.08
CA LEU A 430 18.30 29.93 62.40
C LEU A 430 19.39 30.98 62.17
N ASN A 431 20.58 30.77 62.74
CA ASN A 431 21.73 31.65 62.53
C ASN A 431 22.75 31.00 61.59
N LEU A 432 22.87 31.52 60.36
CA LEU A 432 23.85 31.10 59.37
C LEU A 432 25.03 32.06 59.23
N GLU A 433 25.03 33.21 59.94
CA GLU A 433 25.99 34.31 59.75
C GLU A 433 27.46 33.90 59.99
N SER A 434 27.69 32.78 60.68
CA SER A 434 29.01 32.24 60.99
C SER A 434 29.59 31.29 59.90
N LEU A 435 28.91 31.11 58.76
CA LEU A 435 29.26 30.17 57.70
C LEU A 435 29.69 30.91 56.40
N PRO A 436 30.92 31.45 56.32
CA PRO A 436 31.33 32.37 55.26
C PRO A 436 31.45 31.75 53.86
N ASN A 437 31.54 30.42 53.76
CA ASN A 437 31.68 29.67 52.51
C ASN A 437 30.35 29.13 51.97
N LEU A 438 29.22 29.46 52.62
CA LEU A 438 27.92 28.95 52.23
C LEU A 438 27.53 29.46 50.84
N ALA A 439 27.41 28.54 49.89
CA ALA A 439 27.17 28.79 48.47
C ALA A 439 25.71 28.54 48.09
N THR A 440 25.05 27.53 48.68
CA THR A 440 23.64 27.24 48.41
C THR A 440 22.85 27.08 49.69
N VAL A 441 21.66 27.68 49.74
CA VAL A 441 20.71 27.55 50.85
C VAL A 441 19.34 27.18 50.32
N SER A 442 18.75 26.10 50.83
CA SER A 442 17.37 25.69 50.54
C SER A 442 16.60 25.60 51.86
N LEU A 443 15.52 26.37 52.01
CA LEU A 443 14.74 26.46 53.25
C LEU A 443 13.25 26.35 52.94
N SER A 444 12.55 25.40 53.56
CA SER A 444 11.09 25.23 53.40
C SER A 444 10.39 25.21 54.75
N ILE A 445 9.88 26.36 55.23
CA ILE A 445 9.19 26.57 56.52
C ILE A 445 8.14 27.71 56.41
N ASN A 446 7.05 27.62 57.20
CA ASN A 446 5.94 28.59 57.21
C ASN A 446 6.21 29.94 57.93
N ASP A 447 7.23 30.10 58.78
CA ASP A 447 7.61 31.42 59.35
C ASP A 447 8.97 31.43 60.10
N PHE A 448 10.07 31.81 59.44
CA PHE A 448 11.33 32.14 60.13
C PHE A 448 11.28 33.59 60.64
N CYS A 449 11.25 33.78 61.95
CA CYS A 449 11.44 35.11 62.54
C CYS A 449 12.95 35.42 62.56
N ASN A 450 13.42 36.34 61.72
CA ASN A 450 14.80 36.86 61.64
C ASN A 450 15.82 36.12 60.76
N LEU A 451 15.42 35.48 59.65
CA LEU A 451 16.38 34.96 58.67
C LEU A 451 17.16 36.11 57.98
N ASN A 452 18.49 36.13 58.12
CA ASN A 452 19.37 37.05 57.42
C ASN A 452 20.36 36.29 56.51
N LEU A 453 20.16 36.37 55.20
CA LEU A 453 21.06 35.79 54.19
C LEU A 453 21.98 36.83 53.53
N ASN A 454 21.76 38.12 53.78
CA ASN A 454 22.41 39.20 53.03
C ASN A 454 23.90 39.36 53.38
N ASP A 455 24.34 38.84 54.53
CA ASP A 455 25.72 38.91 55.00
C ASP A 455 26.56 37.67 54.58
N LEU A 456 26.04 36.82 53.68
CA LEU A 456 26.70 35.61 53.19
C LEU A 456 27.22 35.80 51.74
N PRO A 457 28.46 36.31 51.55
CA PRO A 457 28.92 36.78 50.25
C PRO A 457 29.19 35.68 49.21
N ALA A 458 29.28 34.42 49.64
CA ALA A 458 29.53 33.27 48.77
C ALA A 458 28.25 32.68 48.14
N LEU A 459 27.05 33.10 48.57
CA LEU A 459 25.79 32.56 48.08
C LEU A 459 25.63 32.75 46.57
N ASN A 460 25.49 31.63 45.86
CA ASN A 460 25.21 31.54 44.44
C ASN A 460 23.80 30.99 44.13
N SER A 461 23.18 30.25 45.07
CA SER A 461 21.84 29.67 44.92
C SER A 461 21.03 29.79 46.21
N ILE A 462 19.79 30.25 46.10
CA ILE A 462 18.86 30.34 47.22
C ILE A 462 17.51 29.72 46.81
N SER A 463 16.96 28.85 47.64
CA SER A 463 15.60 28.31 47.52
C SER A 463 14.85 28.56 48.82
N LEU A 464 13.72 29.25 48.76
CA LEU A 464 12.88 29.59 49.91
C LEU A 464 11.45 29.16 49.63
N SER A 465 10.80 28.45 50.54
CA SER A 465 9.36 28.16 50.46
C SER A 465 8.66 28.31 51.80
N GLY A 466 7.44 28.84 51.77
CA GLY A 466 6.62 29.07 52.97
C GLY A 466 6.83 30.42 53.66
N MET A 467 7.66 31.30 53.10
CA MET A 467 7.85 32.66 53.61
C MET A 467 6.87 33.65 52.95
N SER A 468 6.12 34.40 53.75
CA SER A 468 5.16 35.39 53.22
C SER A 468 5.82 36.59 52.50
N SER A 469 7.03 36.96 52.92
CA SER A 469 7.87 38.02 52.33
C SER A 469 9.36 37.83 52.64
N PHE A 470 10.24 38.36 51.79
CA PHE A 470 11.70 38.34 52.02
C PHE A 470 12.42 39.53 51.36
N THR A 471 13.64 39.81 51.79
CA THR A 471 14.54 40.81 51.18
C THR A 471 15.91 40.19 50.93
N ILE A 472 16.31 40.12 49.66
CA ILE A 472 17.65 39.68 49.22
C ILE A 472 18.34 40.83 48.50
N GLN A 473 19.50 41.24 49.01
CA GLN A 473 20.26 42.36 48.49
C GLN A 473 21.76 42.19 48.70
N ASN A 474 22.56 42.82 47.83
CA ASN A 474 24.02 42.88 47.94
C ASN A 474 24.73 41.51 47.93
N LEU A 475 24.18 40.52 47.21
CA LEU A 475 24.82 39.22 47.00
C LEU A 475 25.47 39.17 45.59
N PRO A 476 26.79 39.43 45.47
CA PRO A 476 27.44 39.58 44.17
C PRO A 476 27.62 38.26 43.41
N GLN A 477 27.50 37.10 44.07
CA GLN A 477 27.66 35.77 43.47
C GLN A 477 26.34 35.07 43.14
N LEU A 478 25.18 35.63 43.56
CA LEU A 478 23.88 34.98 43.42
C LEU A 478 23.51 34.82 41.94
N GLN A 479 23.28 33.58 41.51
CA GLN A 479 22.91 33.18 40.14
C GLN A 479 21.50 32.61 40.07
N THR A 480 21.03 31.87 41.08
CA THR A 480 19.70 31.26 41.09
C THR A 480 18.92 31.63 42.34
N LEU A 481 17.63 31.93 42.18
CA LEU A 481 16.70 32.21 43.27
C LEU A 481 15.35 31.53 43.02
N PHE A 482 14.97 30.60 43.89
CA PHE A 482 13.64 30.01 43.95
C PHE A 482 12.89 30.54 45.18
N ALA A 483 11.65 30.98 45.01
CA ALA A 483 10.80 31.48 46.08
C ALA A 483 9.33 31.02 45.91
N GLY A 484 8.89 30.07 46.73
CA GLY A 484 7.51 29.57 46.76
C GLY A 484 6.66 30.15 47.89
N SER A 485 5.39 30.45 47.61
CA SER A 485 4.40 30.97 48.58
C SER A 485 4.66 32.39 49.07
N VAL A 486 5.02 33.30 48.15
CA VAL A 486 5.42 34.68 48.46
C VAL A 486 4.38 35.71 48.02
N THR A 487 3.99 36.60 48.95
CA THR A 487 3.04 37.69 48.65
C THR A 487 3.72 38.98 48.20
N ASN A 488 4.97 39.19 48.60
CA ASN A 488 5.85 40.26 48.13
C ASN A 488 7.33 39.90 48.34
N PHE A 489 8.24 40.54 47.61
CA PHE A 489 9.68 40.41 47.82
C PHE A 489 10.42 41.69 47.40
N THR A 490 11.66 41.86 47.87
CA THR A 490 12.56 42.93 47.42
C THR A 490 13.90 42.34 46.98
N LEU A 491 14.30 42.62 45.74
CA LEU A 491 15.61 42.24 45.15
C LEU A 491 16.40 43.49 44.78
N ALA A 492 17.66 43.60 45.21
CA ALA A 492 18.52 44.74 44.87
C ALA A 492 20.01 44.36 44.79
N ASN A 493 20.74 44.92 43.82
CA ASN A 493 22.19 44.74 43.69
C ASN A 493 22.61 43.25 43.56
N LEU A 494 22.01 42.55 42.59
CA LEU A 494 22.25 41.13 42.28
C LEU A 494 22.80 40.99 40.84
N PRO A 495 24.08 41.33 40.59
CA PRO A 495 24.60 41.50 39.23
C PRO A 495 24.74 40.20 38.42
N LEU A 496 24.70 39.02 39.06
CA LEU A 496 24.88 37.72 38.41
C LEU A 496 23.61 36.86 38.38
N LEU A 497 22.45 37.37 38.84
CA LEU A 497 21.23 36.58 38.93
C LEU A 497 20.71 36.24 37.53
N GLN A 498 20.72 34.95 37.20
CA GLN A 498 20.33 34.38 35.90
C GLN A 498 18.97 33.68 35.96
N GLU A 499 18.66 32.96 37.04
CA GLU A 499 17.40 32.23 37.15
C GLU A 499 16.57 32.73 38.33
N LEU A 500 15.31 33.05 38.06
CA LEU A 500 14.33 33.43 39.06
C LEU A 500 13.07 32.59 38.91
N THR A 501 12.76 31.80 39.93
CA THR A 501 11.47 31.13 40.07
C THR A 501 10.71 31.73 41.22
N VAL A 502 9.50 32.21 40.96
CA VAL A 502 8.58 32.73 41.98
C VAL A 502 7.22 32.06 41.82
N ALA A 503 6.65 31.52 42.90
CA ALA A 503 5.38 30.81 42.84
C ALA A 503 4.42 31.26 43.94
N SER A 504 3.13 31.25 43.61
CA SER A 504 1.99 31.49 44.51
C SER A 504 1.86 32.94 45.04
N SER A 505 0.67 33.52 44.82
CA SER A 505 0.17 34.76 45.47
C SER A 505 0.75 36.11 45.00
N LEU A 506 1.67 36.17 44.03
CA LEU A 506 2.09 37.45 43.44
C LEU A 506 1.05 38.03 42.48
N THR A 507 0.76 39.33 42.60
CA THR A 507 -0.20 40.04 41.72
C THR A 507 0.47 40.88 40.63
N SER A 508 1.77 41.17 40.76
CA SER A 508 2.57 41.91 39.79
C SER A 508 4.03 41.46 39.81
N LEU A 509 4.72 41.57 38.68
CA LEU A 509 6.13 41.22 38.54
C LEU A 509 6.91 42.36 37.86
N ASN A 510 7.91 42.92 38.56
CA ASN A 510 8.81 43.95 38.02
C ASN A 510 10.27 43.56 38.29
N LEU A 511 11.02 43.26 37.22
CA LEU A 511 12.39 42.76 37.28
C LEU A 511 13.37 43.61 36.47
N SER A 512 12.97 44.82 36.08
CA SER A 512 13.73 45.72 35.19
C SER A 512 15.13 46.11 35.68
N ASN A 513 15.46 45.88 36.96
CA ASN A 513 16.76 46.17 37.56
C ASN A 513 17.72 44.95 37.61
N LEU A 514 17.37 43.84 36.96
CA LEU A 514 18.11 42.57 37.01
C LEU A 514 18.54 42.13 35.59
N PRO A 515 19.48 42.84 34.94
CA PRO A 515 19.78 42.68 33.51
C PRO A 515 20.42 41.33 33.12
N SER A 516 20.87 40.55 34.11
CA SER A 516 21.52 39.26 33.90
C SER A 516 20.55 38.06 33.84
N LEU A 517 19.25 38.31 34.03
CA LEU A 517 18.24 37.25 34.01
C LEU A 517 18.19 36.56 32.64
N TYR A 518 18.27 35.24 32.68
CA TYR A 518 18.23 34.30 31.57
C TYR A 518 16.93 33.47 31.59
N THR A 519 16.48 33.04 32.77
CA THR A 519 15.24 32.25 32.95
C THR A 519 14.35 32.87 34.02
N ILE A 520 13.07 33.03 33.69
CA ILE A 520 12.04 33.50 34.63
C ILE A 520 10.87 32.50 34.63
N ASN A 521 10.60 31.89 35.77
CA ASN A 521 9.41 31.07 35.99
C ASN A 521 8.53 31.70 37.06
N ALA A 522 7.40 32.28 36.64
CA ALA A 522 6.44 32.92 37.53
C ALA A 522 5.05 32.27 37.49
N GLY A 523 4.96 31.02 37.02
CA GLY A 523 3.69 30.32 36.88
C GLY A 523 2.95 30.11 38.21
N GLY A 524 1.62 29.98 38.14
CA GLY A 524 0.74 29.75 39.30
C GLY A 524 0.51 30.98 40.20
N ASN A 525 0.97 32.16 39.80
CA ASN A 525 0.71 33.42 40.51
C ASN A 525 -0.44 34.20 39.87
N PRO A 526 -1.31 34.89 40.63
CA PRO A 526 -2.37 35.76 40.08
C PRO A 526 -1.84 37.09 39.46
N ILE A 527 -0.82 37.01 38.60
CA ILE A 527 -0.13 38.17 38.02
C ILE A 527 -0.97 38.81 36.91
N THR A 528 -1.37 40.07 37.13
CA THR A 528 -2.12 40.86 36.14
C THR A 528 -1.25 41.88 35.40
N ASN A 529 -0.02 42.12 35.88
CA ASN A 529 0.92 43.07 35.28
C ASN A 529 2.36 42.54 35.33
N VAL A 530 3.02 42.48 34.18
CA VAL A 530 4.40 42.02 33.99
C VAL A 530 5.20 43.14 33.31
N SER A 531 6.28 43.59 33.97
CA SER A 531 7.20 44.59 33.43
C SER A 531 8.63 44.02 33.37
N LEU A 532 9.09 43.73 32.15
CA LEU A 532 10.36 43.04 31.85
C LEU A 532 11.28 43.88 30.94
N VAL A 533 11.18 45.21 30.99
CA VAL A 533 11.96 46.11 30.12
C VAL A 533 13.46 45.96 30.39
N ASN A 534 14.27 45.90 29.32
CA ASN A 534 15.75 45.83 29.34
C ASN A 534 16.34 44.55 29.95
N LEU A 535 15.80 43.38 29.61
CA LEU A 535 16.39 42.08 29.95
C LEU A 535 17.01 41.43 28.69
N PRO A 536 18.19 41.89 28.23
CA PRO A 536 18.75 41.48 26.93
C PRO A 536 19.20 40.03 26.89
N LEU A 537 19.39 39.36 28.04
CA LEU A 537 19.82 37.96 28.13
C LEU A 537 18.66 36.99 28.36
N LEU A 538 17.43 37.48 28.53
CA LEU A 538 16.28 36.62 28.84
C LEU A 538 16.03 35.65 27.68
N HIS A 539 16.05 34.36 28.00
CA HIS A 539 15.89 33.24 27.08
C HIS A 539 14.56 32.52 27.31
N ASP A 540 14.19 32.23 28.57
CA ASP A 540 12.98 31.48 28.91
C ASP A 540 12.04 32.30 29.81
N LEU A 541 10.77 32.43 29.41
CA LEU A 541 9.73 33.07 30.21
C LEU A 541 8.50 32.19 30.35
N ASN A 542 8.23 31.73 31.58
CA ASN A 542 7.04 30.96 31.92
C ASN A 542 6.08 31.75 32.83
N LEU A 543 4.87 32.02 32.33
CA LEU A 543 3.77 32.69 33.05
C LEU A 543 2.53 31.79 33.15
N GLU A 544 2.67 30.48 33.02
CA GLU A 544 1.55 29.55 33.02
C GLU A 544 0.69 29.64 34.29
N TYR A 545 -0.64 29.61 34.15
CA TYR A 545 -1.61 29.82 35.24
C TYR A 545 -1.56 31.21 35.89
N CYS A 546 -1.01 32.23 35.20
CA CYS A 546 -1.10 33.61 35.65
C CYS A 546 -2.42 34.31 35.31
N TYR A 547 -3.52 33.89 35.93
CA TYR A 547 -4.85 34.47 35.71
C TYR A 547 -5.53 34.97 36.99
N THR A 548 -6.50 35.86 36.81
CA THR A 548 -7.51 36.18 37.84
C THR A 548 -8.90 36.08 37.22
N GLU A 549 -9.94 35.74 38.00
CA GLU A 549 -11.31 35.54 37.49
C GLU A 549 -11.96 36.81 36.88
N GLN A 550 -11.29 37.98 36.90
CA GLN A 550 -11.90 39.28 36.59
C GLN A 550 -11.11 40.19 35.62
N THR A 551 -10.03 39.75 34.95
CA THR A 551 -9.20 40.64 34.11
C THR A 551 -8.87 40.11 32.72
N ASN A 552 -8.94 41.00 31.71
CA ASN A 552 -8.26 40.84 30.43
C ASN A 552 -6.80 41.27 30.61
N ASN A 553 -5.91 40.30 30.78
CA ASN A 553 -4.49 40.60 30.92
C ASN A 553 -3.92 41.01 29.54
N SER A 554 -3.01 41.98 29.54
CA SER A 554 -2.25 42.40 28.35
C SER A 554 -0.77 42.39 28.73
N TYR A 555 0.03 41.56 28.07
CA TYR A 555 1.47 41.49 28.31
C TYR A 555 2.22 42.11 27.13
N THR A 556 3.25 42.91 27.42
CA THR A 556 4.10 43.55 26.40
C THR A 556 5.53 43.02 26.54
N PHE A 557 6.03 42.37 25.49
CA PHE A 557 7.37 41.78 25.41
C PHE A 557 8.23 42.55 24.41
N GLU A 558 8.60 43.78 24.75
CA GLU A 558 9.45 44.62 23.87
C GLU A 558 10.94 44.52 24.25
N ASN A 559 11.81 44.45 23.25
CA ASN A 559 13.27 44.44 23.41
C ASN A 559 13.84 43.24 24.19
N LEU A 560 13.35 42.04 23.91
CA LEU A 560 13.87 40.77 24.44
C LEU A 560 14.51 39.94 23.30
N PRO A 561 15.66 40.37 22.74
CA PRO A 561 16.20 39.82 21.49
C PRO A 561 16.64 38.35 21.58
N ASN A 562 16.88 37.85 22.80
CA ASN A 562 17.31 36.46 23.05
C ASN A 562 16.18 35.56 23.58
N LEU A 563 14.95 36.08 23.68
CA LEU A 563 13.82 35.27 24.15
C LEU A 563 13.60 34.13 23.17
N TYR A 564 13.73 32.91 23.67
CA TYR A 564 13.66 31.66 22.92
C TYR A 564 12.34 30.92 23.19
N SER A 565 11.85 30.95 24.43
CA SER A 565 10.62 30.24 24.82
C SER A 565 9.68 31.14 25.62
N LEU A 566 8.40 31.14 25.22
CA LEU A 566 7.34 31.92 25.85
C LEU A 566 6.11 31.05 26.15
N ASN A 567 5.84 30.79 27.44
CA ASN A 567 4.68 30.03 27.90
C ASN A 567 3.63 30.93 28.57
N LEU A 568 2.46 31.04 27.96
CA LEU A 568 1.32 31.88 28.37
C LEU A 568 0.03 31.08 28.62
N LYS A 569 0.14 29.76 28.85
CA LYS A 569 -1.03 28.91 29.14
C LYS A 569 -1.81 29.40 30.36
N ASN A 570 -3.14 29.45 30.28
CA ASN A 570 -4.04 29.83 31.38
C ASN A 570 -3.73 31.20 32.00
N THR A 571 -3.55 32.25 31.19
CA THR A 571 -3.22 33.60 31.68
C THR A 571 -4.32 34.64 31.52
N SER A 572 -5.48 34.25 30.96
CA SER A 572 -6.56 35.17 30.57
C SER A 572 -6.10 36.33 29.67
N VAL A 573 -5.03 36.13 28.90
CA VAL A 573 -4.47 37.18 28.03
C VAL A 573 -5.37 37.41 26.82
N SER A 574 -5.65 38.68 26.50
CA SER A 574 -6.48 39.06 25.34
C SER A 574 -5.67 39.64 24.18
N ASN A 575 -4.41 40.01 24.41
CA ASN A 575 -3.49 40.53 23.40
C ASN A 575 -2.03 40.27 23.82
N VAL A 576 -1.21 39.85 22.87
CA VAL A 576 0.24 39.65 23.03
C VAL A 576 0.95 40.30 21.84
N SER A 577 1.87 41.23 22.12
CA SER A 577 2.75 41.80 21.08
C SER A 577 4.04 40.99 21.00
N LEU A 578 4.32 40.39 19.85
CA LEU A 578 5.51 39.57 19.57
C LEU A 578 6.59 40.30 18.76
N ASN A 579 6.45 41.61 18.57
CA ASN A 579 7.38 42.40 17.76
C ASN A 579 8.81 42.38 18.35
N ASN A 580 9.82 42.25 17.48
CA ASN A 580 11.25 42.26 17.83
C ASN A 580 11.71 41.08 18.73
N LEU A 581 11.21 39.87 18.49
CA LEU A 581 11.65 38.63 19.15
C LEU A 581 12.33 37.67 18.14
N PRO A 582 13.46 38.04 17.52
CA PRO A 582 14.03 37.31 16.38
C PRO A 582 14.47 35.87 16.68
N ASN A 583 14.74 35.55 17.94
CA ASN A 583 15.19 34.23 18.40
C ASN A 583 14.07 33.39 19.04
N LEU A 584 12.82 33.89 19.05
CA LEU A 584 11.70 33.16 19.64
C LEU A 584 11.50 31.87 18.84
N HIS A 585 11.67 30.73 19.50
CA HIS A 585 11.62 29.38 18.94
C HIS A 585 10.34 28.65 19.34
N ASP A 586 9.96 28.72 20.62
CA ASP A 586 8.79 28.02 21.18
C ASP A 586 7.74 29.02 21.70
N PHE A 587 6.51 28.91 21.22
CA PHE A 587 5.38 29.70 21.70
C PHE A 587 4.21 28.81 22.16
N LYS A 588 3.74 29.02 23.40
CA LYS A 588 2.67 28.20 24.00
C LYS A 588 1.53 29.05 24.56
N LEU A 589 0.30 28.80 24.11
CA LEU A 589 -0.91 29.52 24.53
C LEU A 589 -2.11 28.58 24.65
N SER A 590 -2.52 28.21 25.87
CA SER A 590 -3.70 27.36 26.10
C SER A 590 -4.74 28.05 26.97
N ASN A 591 -6.03 27.80 26.73
CA ASN A 591 -7.15 28.25 27.57
C ASN A 591 -7.15 29.77 27.83
N ASN A 592 -6.87 30.55 26.79
CA ASN A 592 -6.95 32.02 26.80
C ASN A 592 -8.12 32.47 25.93
N VAL A 593 -9.33 32.31 26.46
CA VAL A 593 -10.59 32.51 25.73
C VAL A 593 -10.83 33.96 25.27
N ASN A 594 -10.10 34.95 25.78
CA ASN A 594 -10.25 36.35 25.40
C ASN A 594 -9.33 36.78 24.24
N MET A 595 -8.44 35.89 23.76
CA MET A 595 -7.56 36.16 22.64
C MET A 595 -8.35 36.14 21.33
N ASN A 596 -8.21 37.19 20.51
CA ASN A 596 -8.92 37.29 19.22
C ASN A 596 -8.02 37.14 18.00
N ALA A 597 -6.76 37.59 18.09
CA ALA A 597 -5.82 37.54 16.97
C ALA A 597 -4.36 37.36 17.45
N LEU A 598 -3.56 36.67 16.63
CA LEU A 598 -2.11 36.52 16.81
C LEU A 598 -1.38 36.77 15.48
N ASN A 599 -0.22 37.40 15.57
CA ASN A 599 0.63 37.67 14.42
C ASN A 599 2.04 37.16 14.71
N PHE A 600 2.48 36.16 13.95
CA PHE A 600 3.82 35.58 14.05
C PHE A 600 4.74 36.02 12.92
N ASN A 601 4.30 36.92 12.04
CA ASN A 601 5.07 37.33 10.88
C ASN A 601 6.46 37.85 11.27
N ASP A 602 7.45 37.57 10.41
CA ASP A 602 8.82 38.05 10.56
C ASP A 602 9.53 37.59 11.86
N LEU A 603 9.20 36.38 12.35
CA LEU A 603 9.89 35.72 13.47
C LEU A 603 10.80 34.58 12.96
N PRO A 604 12.00 34.89 12.43
CA PRO A 604 12.81 33.91 11.68
C PRO A 604 13.31 32.72 12.51
N GLY A 605 13.29 32.80 13.84
CA GLY A 605 13.66 31.71 14.74
C GLY A 605 12.52 30.78 15.15
N LEU A 606 11.27 31.11 14.81
CA LEU A 606 10.08 30.39 15.30
C LEU A 606 10.03 28.99 14.71
N TYR A 607 9.88 27.98 15.58
CA TYR A 607 9.96 26.57 15.22
C TYR A 607 8.73 25.76 15.66
N ASP A 608 8.23 26.01 16.88
CA ASP A 608 7.08 25.30 17.48
C ASP A 608 6.03 26.27 18.02
N VAL A 609 4.79 26.12 17.55
CA VAL A 609 3.62 26.90 17.99
C VAL A 609 2.54 25.96 18.52
N GLN A 610 2.22 26.09 19.81
CA GLN A 610 1.20 25.29 20.48
C GLN A 610 0.08 26.18 21.02
N ILE A 611 -1.10 26.11 20.42
CA ILE A 611 -2.29 26.86 20.83
C ILE A 611 -3.46 25.91 21.05
N SER A 612 -4.13 26.01 22.20
CA SER A 612 -5.28 25.14 22.50
C SER A 612 -6.38 25.84 23.29
N GLN A 613 -7.64 25.50 23.05
CA GLN A 613 -8.79 26.00 23.82
C GLN A 613 -8.90 27.54 23.84
N CYS A 614 -8.53 28.18 22.72
CA CYS A 614 -8.64 29.63 22.50
C CYS A 614 -9.84 29.92 21.61
N TYR A 615 -11.05 29.66 22.11
CA TYR A 615 -12.29 29.63 21.31
C TYR A 615 -12.68 30.94 20.59
N ASN A 616 -12.17 32.11 21.02
CA ASN A 616 -12.43 33.39 20.34
C ASN A 616 -11.30 33.81 19.38
N LEU A 617 -10.22 33.02 19.25
CA LEU A 617 -9.11 33.33 18.35
C LEU A 617 -9.58 33.10 16.92
N SER A 618 -9.85 34.19 16.19
CA SER A 618 -10.40 34.16 14.83
C SER A 618 -9.38 34.49 13.74
N THR A 619 -8.17 34.94 14.10
CA THR A 619 -7.13 35.27 13.12
C THR A 619 -5.72 34.88 13.60
N ILE A 620 -4.96 34.21 12.75
CA ILE A 620 -3.55 33.88 12.95
C ILE A 620 -2.79 34.02 11.62
N THR A 621 -1.54 34.48 11.65
CA THR A 621 -0.72 34.76 10.44
C THR A 621 0.72 34.27 10.63
N PHE A 622 1.32 33.72 9.56
CA PHE A 622 2.59 32.98 9.56
C PHE A 622 3.58 33.42 8.45
N ASP A 623 3.64 34.69 8.08
CA ASP A 623 4.46 35.15 6.96
C ASP A 623 5.98 35.18 7.28
N ASN A 624 6.81 34.77 6.31
CA ASN A 624 8.28 34.79 6.38
C ASN A 624 8.90 33.89 7.48
N LEU A 625 8.34 32.70 7.73
CA LEU A 625 8.74 31.80 8.81
C LEU A 625 9.48 30.54 8.34
N ASN A 626 10.67 30.74 7.77
CA ASN A 626 11.47 29.64 7.22
C ASN A 626 11.88 28.57 8.24
N ALA A 627 12.00 28.88 9.54
CA ALA A 627 12.39 27.91 10.56
C ALA A 627 11.20 27.10 11.12
N LEU A 628 9.96 27.48 10.81
CA LEU A 628 8.77 26.90 11.42
C LEU A 628 8.64 25.44 11.02
N HIS A 629 8.56 24.57 12.03
CA HIS A 629 8.57 23.13 11.83
C HIS A 629 7.26 22.48 12.26
N GLN A 630 6.61 22.99 13.32
CA GLN A 630 5.38 22.40 13.86
C GLN A 630 4.35 23.45 14.24
N ILE A 631 3.09 23.16 13.93
CA ILE A 631 1.93 23.97 14.29
C ILE A 631 0.87 23.05 14.90
N TYR A 632 0.49 23.35 16.15
CA TYR A 632 -0.53 22.63 16.89
C TYR A 632 -1.63 23.61 17.32
N LEU A 633 -2.78 23.59 16.65
CA LEU A 633 -3.94 24.46 16.93
C LEU A 633 -5.17 23.62 17.29
N TYR A 634 -5.49 23.54 18.57
CA TYR A 634 -6.61 22.73 19.07
C TYR A 634 -7.78 23.61 19.52
N SER A 635 -8.99 23.35 19.02
CA SER A 635 -10.22 23.98 19.53
C SER A 635 -10.12 25.53 19.61
N THR A 636 -9.85 26.16 18.47
CA THR A 636 -9.85 27.62 18.29
C THR A 636 -11.10 28.10 17.56
N GLY A 637 -11.29 29.41 17.45
CA GLY A 637 -12.40 30.04 16.71
C GLY A 637 -12.01 30.47 15.29
N LEU A 638 -11.00 29.85 14.69
CA LEU A 638 -10.53 30.20 13.35
C LEU A 638 -11.58 29.83 12.30
N GLU A 639 -11.88 30.78 11.41
CA GLU A 639 -12.71 30.52 10.21
C GLU A 639 -11.83 30.17 8.99
N GLU A 640 -10.63 30.75 8.94
CA GLU A 640 -9.64 30.53 7.89
C GLU A 640 -8.21 30.41 8.45
N LEU A 641 -7.34 29.71 7.72
CA LEU A 641 -5.91 29.56 7.99
C LEU A 641 -5.13 29.40 6.68
N ASP A 642 -4.20 30.34 6.47
CA ASP A 642 -3.24 30.33 5.38
C ASP A 642 -1.89 29.75 5.83
N LEU A 643 -1.46 28.66 5.19
CA LEU A 643 -0.13 28.06 5.35
C LEU A 643 0.56 28.03 3.98
N ILE A 644 1.27 29.12 3.67
CA ILE A 644 1.89 29.37 2.38
C ILE A 644 3.38 29.72 2.60
N ASP A 645 4.26 29.18 1.77
CA ASP A 645 5.71 29.48 1.78
C ASP A 645 6.39 29.17 3.14
N LEU A 646 6.13 27.96 3.66
CA LEU A 646 6.72 27.45 4.90
C LEU A 646 7.58 26.21 4.60
N PRO A 647 8.81 26.39 4.09
CA PRO A 647 9.59 25.32 3.48
C PRO A 647 10.00 24.18 4.44
N ASN A 648 10.10 24.46 5.74
CA ASN A 648 10.53 23.48 6.76
C ASN A 648 9.39 22.95 7.63
N LEU A 649 8.14 23.36 7.37
CA LEU A 649 6.96 22.91 8.11
C LEU A 649 6.76 21.42 7.89
N TYR A 650 6.69 20.64 8.97
CA TYR A 650 6.72 19.18 8.97
C TYR A 650 5.46 18.55 9.57
N ASP A 651 4.91 19.13 10.64
CA ASP A 651 3.71 18.62 11.32
C ASP A 651 2.71 19.75 11.56
N VAL A 652 1.48 19.56 11.09
CA VAL A 652 0.36 20.47 11.31
C VAL A 652 -0.81 19.68 11.88
N THR A 653 -1.30 20.09 13.06
CA THR A 653 -2.50 19.54 13.67
C THR A 653 -3.50 20.65 13.98
N LEU A 654 -4.70 20.54 13.40
CA LEU A 654 -5.81 21.48 13.53
C LEU A 654 -7.05 20.79 14.13
N ASP A 655 -6.90 20.06 15.22
CA ASP A 655 -7.98 19.25 15.79
C ASP A 655 -9.06 20.10 16.50
N GLY A 656 -10.34 19.84 16.19
CA GLY A 656 -11.48 20.44 16.89
C GLY A 656 -11.77 21.91 16.56
N ASN A 657 -11.30 22.45 15.43
CA ASN A 657 -11.57 23.82 15.00
C ASN A 657 -12.87 23.91 14.19
N THR A 658 -13.99 23.88 14.91
CA THR A 658 -15.32 23.70 14.32
C THR A 658 -15.79 24.83 13.40
N GLU A 659 -15.18 26.02 13.48
CA GLU A 659 -15.53 27.17 12.63
C GLU A 659 -14.79 27.14 11.27
N ILE A 660 -13.76 26.29 11.11
CA ILE A 660 -13.06 26.11 9.83
C ILE A 660 -13.95 25.26 8.91
N VAL A 661 -14.42 25.90 7.84
CA VAL A 661 -15.28 25.31 6.81
C VAL A 661 -14.63 25.44 5.43
N ASN A 662 -15.32 24.97 4.39
CA ASN A 662 -14.80 24.91 3.01
C ASN A 662 -14.06 26.17 2.55
N ASN A 663 -12.93 25.98 1.86
CA ASN A 663 -12.02 27.03 1.41
C ASN A 663 -11.35 27.85 2.53
N GLY A 664 -11.54 27.51 3.81
CA GLY A 664 -10.85 28.15 4.92
C GLY A 664 -9.45 27.58 5.20
N LEU A 665 -8.96 26.61 4.42
CA LEU A 665 -7.61 26.05 4.56
C LEU A 665 -6.86 26.18 3.25
N HIS A 666 -5.70 26.83 3.30
CA HIS A 666 -4.84 27.03 2.14
C HIS A 666 -3.45 26.45 2.40
N PHE A 667 -3.05 25.47 1.59
CA PHE A 667 -1.74 24.83 1.64
C PHE A 667 -1.00 25.06 0.33
N SER A 668 0.12 25.77 0.36
CA SER A 668 0.98 25.94 -0.82
C SER A 668 2.44 26.09 -0.45
N GLU A 669 3.34 25.54 -1.27
CA GLU A 669 4.79 25.63 -1.06
C GLU A 669 5.25 25.04 0.29
N LEU A 670 4.74 23.86 0.64
CA LEU A 670 5.07 23.10 1.86
C LEU A 670 5.84 21.80 1.53
N PRO A 671 7.07 21.87 0.99
CA PRO A 671 7.82 20.71 0.49
C PRO A 671 8.22 19.69 1.58
N SER A 672 8.25 20.08 2.85
CA SER A 672 8.68 19.23 3.97
C SER A 672 7.52 18.68 4.81
N LEU A 673 6.27 19.05 4.50
CA LEU A 673 5.12 18.67 5.33
C LEU A 673 4.92 17.16 5.27
N TYR A 674 5.16 16.49 6.40
CA TYR A 674 5.09 15.04 6.54
C TYR A 674 3.75 14.57 7.11
N LYS A 675 3.19 15.34 8.06
CA LYS A 675 1.95 15.01 8.76
C LYS A 675 0.97 16.17 8.76
N LEU A 676 -0.29 15.86 8.45
CA LEU A 676 -1.42 16.78 8.51
C LEU A 676 -2.60 16.12 9.21
N ASN A 677 -3.00 16.66 10.36
CA ASN A 677 -4.16 16.20 11.11
C ASN A 677 -5.24 17.31 11.15
N LEU A 678 -6.43 17.00 10.63
CA LEU A 678 -7.60 17.85 10.52
C LEU A 678 -8.82 17.21 11.19
N THR A 679 -8.62 16.44 12.26
CA THR A 679 -9.65 15.69 12.97
C THR A 679 -10.69 16.60 13.64
N PHE A 680 -11.95 16.15 13.76
CA PHE A 680 -13.04 16.85 14.48
C PHE A 680 -13.31 18.30 14.01
N ASN A 681 -13.10 18.60 12.72
CA ASN A 681 -13.51 19.86 12.11
C ASN A 681 -14.90 19.76 11.44
N GLN A 682 -15.34 20.82 10.76
CA GLN A 682 -16.60 20.84 9.99
C GLN A 682 -16.37 20.90 8.47
N LEU A 683 -15.25 20.36 7.99
CA LEU A 683 -14.91 20.38 6.57
C LEU A 683 -15.90 19.54 5.76
N THR A 684 -16.40 20.10 4.66
CA THR A 684 -17.27 19.34 3.74
C THR A 684 -16.61 19.01 2.40
N SER A 685 -15.48 19.67 2.12
CA SER A 685 -14.58 19.40 1.01
C SER A 685 -13.16 19.73 1.44
N LEU A 686 -12.19 19.03 0.89
CA LEU A 686 -10.77 19.32 1.08
C LEU A 686 -10.08 19.21 -0.28
N ASN A 687 -9.32 20.24 -0.65
CA ASN A 687 -8.60 20.29 -1.90
C ASN A 687 -7.16 20.75 -1.68
N PHE A 688 -6.21 20.00 -2.21
CA PHE A 688 -4.81 20.35 -2.21
C PHE A 688 -4.47 20.96 -3.56
N ASN A 689 -4.50 22.29 -3.66
CA ASN A 689 -4.29 23.00 -4.94
C ASN A 689 -2.84 22.90 -5.45
N SER A 690 -1.89 22.57 -4.58
CA SER A 690 -0.47 22.39 -4.88
C SER A 690 -0.01 21.01 -4.38
N PRO A 691 0.93 20.33 -5.07
CA PRO A 691 1.51 19.09 -4.59
C PRO A 691 2.14 19.23 -3.20
N LEU A 692 1.85 18.27 -2.31
CA LEU A 692 2.51 18.11 -1.01
C LEU A 692 3.41 16.86 -1.07
N PRO A 693 4.64 16.98 -1.61
CA PRO A 693 5.43 15.83 -2.04
C PRO A 693 5.96 14.97 -0.88
N ALA A 694 6.00 15.49 0.34
CA ALA A 694 6.49 14.77 1.52
C ALA A 694 5.37 14.28 2.45
N LEU A 695 4.09 14.56 2.15
CA LEU A 695 2.99 14.24 3.07
C LEU A 695 2.75 12.72 3.08
N VAL A 696 3.05 12.08 4.21
CA VAL A 696 2.91 10.63 4.42
C VAL A 696 1.68 10.32 5.26
N GLU A 697 1.35 11.16 6.25
CA GLU A 697 0.26 10.93 7.18
C GLU A 697 -0.82 12.01 7.04
N LEU A 698 -2.02 11.60 6.65
CA LEU A 698 -3.20 12.47 6.57
C LEU A 698 -4.33 11.90 7.43
N ASP A 699 -4.73 12.66 8.44
CA ASP A 699 -5.90 12.37 9.26
C ASP A 699 -6.95 13.46 9.01
N ILE A 700 -8.06 13.07 8.39
CA ILE A 700 -9.21 13.92 8.07
C ILE A 700 -10.48 13.35 8.70
N SER A 701 -10.32 12.58 9.76
CA SER A 701 -11.42 11.90 10.44
C SER A 701 -12.38 12.86 11.13
N HIS A 702 -13.60 12.39 11.41
CA HIS A 702 -14.65 13.13 12.10
C HIS A 702 -15.00 14.51 11.49
N ASN A 703 -15.01 14.59 10.16
CA ASN A 703 -15.48 15.75 9.39
C ASN A 703 -16.84 15.47 8.71
N SER A 704 -17.24 16.30 7.74
CA SER A 704 -18.48 16.18 6.96
C SER A 704 -18.22 16.09 5.44
N LEU A 705 -17.14 15.42 5.03
CA LEU A 705 -16.66 15.42 3.63
C LEU A 705 -17.62 14.70 2.66
N PHE A 706 -17.96 15.36 1.54
CA PHE A 706 -18.71 14.78 0.41
C PHE A 706 -17.78 14.15 -0.65
N SER A 707 -16.60 14.72 -0.82
CA SER A 707 -15.56 14.31 -1.77
C SER A 707 -14.19 14.80 -1.28
N THR A 708 -13.13 14.08 -1.61
CA THR A 708 -11.75 14.52 -1.36
C THR A 708 -10.87 14.23 -2.58
N ASN A 709 -10.04 15.20 -2.97
CA ASN A 709 -9.06 15.01 -4.06
C ASN A 709 -7.67 14.81 -3.46
N LEU A 710 -7.16 13.57 -3.53
CA LEU A 710 -5.88 13.17 -2.94
C LEU A 710 -4.76 13.03 -3.99
N SER A 711 -5.01 13.44 -5.25
CA SER A 711 -4.07 13.26 -6.37
C SER A 711 -2.74 14.00 -6.19
N ASN A 712 -2.74 15.09 -5.43
CA ASN A 712 -1.56 15.92 -5.17
C ASN A 712 -0.72 15.43 -3.97
N LEU A 713 -0.95 14.20 -3.48
CA LEU A 713 -0.28 13.61 -2.31
C LEU A 713 0.50 12.33 -2.67
N PRO A 714 1.58 12.42 -3.47
CA PRO A 714 2.25 11.24 -4.03
C PRO A 714 2.96 10.36 -2.97
N ALA A 715 3.33 10.94 -1.82
CA ALA A 715 3.98 10.21 -0.73
C ALA A 715 3.00 9.61 0.29
N LEU A 716 1.69 9.84 0.13
CA LEU A 716 0.68 9.47 1.12
C LEU A 716 0.72 7.97 1.43
N GLY A 717 0.98 7.65 2.69
CA GLY A 717 1.14 6.29 3.20
C GLY A 717 0.06 5.87 4.19
N VAL A 718 -0.46 6.81 4.97
CA VAL A 718 -1.49 6.59 6.00
C VAL A 718 -2.61 7.58 5.79
N LEU A 719 -3.83 7.07 5.64
CA LEU A 719 -5.05 7.85 5.52
C LEU A 719 -6.08 7.42 6.56
N ASP A 720 -6.46 8.33 7.44
CA ASP A 720 -7.64 8.20 8.29
C ASP A 720 -8.73 9.17 7.81
N ILE A 721 -9.86 8.62 7.40
CA ILE A 721 -11.06 9.33 6.94
C ILE A 721 -12.30 8.84 7.70
N SER A 722 -12.12 8.15 8.83
CA SER A 722 -13.19 7.66 9.70
C SER A 722 -14.13 8.78 10.14
N GLY A 723 -15.39 8.45 10.46
CA GLY A 723 -16.34 9.46 10.94
C GLY A 723 -16.88 10.48 9.90
N ASN A 724 -16.49 10.42 8.62
CA ASN A 724 -17.05 11.25 7.52
C ASN A 724 -18.35 10.69 6.88
N GLY A 725 -18.92 9.63 7.48
CA GLY A 725 -19.75 8.65 6.80
C GLY A 725 -21.11 9.08 6.22
N LEU A 726 -21.61 10.29 6.49
CA LEU A 726 -22.94 10.69 6.03
C LEU A 726 -23.02 11.01 4.53
N PHE A 727 -21.89 11.29 3.87
CA PHE A 727 -21.92 11.90 2.53
C PHE A 727 -20.87 11.41 1.52
N LEU A 728 -19.75 10.83 1.96
CA LEU A 728 -18.73 10.31 1.04
C LEU A 728 -19.17 8.99 0.41
N THR A 729 -19.32 8.95 -0.92
CA THR A 729 -19.78 7.76 -1.67
C THR A 729 -18.68 7.06 -2.46
N SER A 730 -17.57 7.75 -2.74
CA SER A 730 -16.40 7.20 -3.42
C SER A 730 -15.09 7.76 -2.86
N LEU A 731 -14.03 6.94 -2.87
CA LEU A 731 -12.68 7.32 -2.49
C LEU A 731 -11.70 6.92 -3.61
N ASP A 732 -10.96 7.87 -4.16
CA ASP A 732 -9.94 7.61 -5.19
C ASP A 732 -8.53 7.74 -4.61
N LEU A 733 -7.78 6.63 -4.65
CA LEU A 733 -6.41 6.52 -4.17
C LEU A 733 -5.44 6.09 -5.28
N SER A 734 -5.86 6.15 -6.55
CA SER A 734 -5.06 5.72 -7.71
C SER A 734 -3.76 6.50 -7.90
N SER A 735 -3.67 7.70 -7.33
CA SER A 735 -2.49 8.57 -7.40
C SER A 735 -1.59 8.47 -6.16
N ASN A 736 -1.87 7.54 -5.24
CA ASN A 736 -1.18 7.41 -3.95
C ASN A 736 -0.43 6.07 -3.83
N PRO A 737 0.70 5.89 -4.55
CA PRO A 737 1.41 4.61 -4.65
C PRO A 737 2.05 4.13 -3.34
N ASN A 738 2.15 4.98 -2.31
CA ASN A 738 2.74 4.60 -1.02
C ASN A 738 1.71 4.16 0.02
N ILE A 739 0.41 4.14 -0.32
CA ILE A 739 -0.64 3.88 0.65
C ILE A 739 -0.50 2.48 1.28
N THR A 740 -0.44 2.42 2.60
CA THR A 740 -0.33 1.18 3.37
C THR A 740 -1.42 1.04 4.42
N HIS A 741 -2.03 2.15 4.85
CA HIS A 741 -3.06 2.15 5.88
C HIS A 741 -4.24 3.03 5.45
N ILE A 742 -5.45 2.46 5.49
CA ILE A 742 -6.70 3.17 5.19
C ILE A 742 -7.70 2.85 6.31
N ASP A 743 -8.15 3.87 7.03
CA ASP A 743 -9.25 3.76 7.99
C ASP A 743 -10.42 4.67 7.59
N TYR A 744 -11.60 4.08 7.43
CA TYR A 744 -12.89 4.74 7.17
C TYR A 744 -13.93 4.26 8.20
N SER A 745 -13.51 3.61 9.29
CA SER A 745 -14.44 3.00 10.24
C SER A 745 -15.48 3.99 10.77
N SER A 746 -16.75 3.67 10.53
CA SER A 746 -17.84 4.49 11.03
C SER A 746 -18.13 4.12 12.48
N GLY A 747 -17.44 4.74 13.44
CA GLY A 747 -17.69 4.51 14.86
C GLY A 747 -19.16 4.73 15.28
N TRP A 748 -19.93 5.59 14.57
CA TRP A 748 -21.29 5.97 14.98
C TRP A 748 -22.30 6.42 13.87
N TYR A 749 -22.01 6.32 12.56
CA TYR A 749 -22.91 6.83 11.51
C TYR A 749 -23.05 5.90 10.28
N ASN A 750 -24.20 5.99 9.58
CA ASN A 750 -24.53 5.12 8.45
C ASN A 750 -23.56 5.29 7.28
N ASP A 751 -22.83 4.20 7.01
CA ASP A 751 -21.81 3.95 6.00
C ASP A 751 -22.35 4.20 4.55
N GLN A 752 -21.93 5.27 3.85
CA GLN A 752 -22.35 5.57 2.47
C GLN A 752 -21.28 5.28 1.41
N LEU A 753 -20.03 5.00 1.79
CA LEU A 753 -18.95 4.70 0.84
C LEU A 753 -19.28 3.44 0.04
N LYS A 754 -19.41 3.58 -1.29
CA LYS A 754 -19.74 2.48 -2.21
C LYS A 754 -18.55 2.04 -3.05
N TYR A 755 -17.64 2.96 -3.37
CA TYR A 755 -16.57 2.72 -4.33
C TYR A 755 -15.20 3.16 -3.80
N ILE A 756 -14.18 2.32 -3.96
CA ILE A 756 -12.78 2.69 -3.69
C ILE A 756 -11.92 2.35 -4.91
N ASN A 757 -11.11 3.29 -5.37
CA ASN A 757 -10.11 3.05 -6.41
C ASN A 757 -8.72 2.88 -5.77
N LEU A 758 -8.24 1.65 -5.65
CA LEU A 758 -6.92 1.30 -5.10
C LEU A 758 -5.88 0.98 -6.19
N ARG A 759 -6.18 1.26 -7.45
CA ARG A 759 -5.26 0.97 -8.54
C ARG A 759 -4.15 2.03 -8.62
N ASN A 760 -3.13 1.85 -7.79
CA ASN A 760 -2.01 2.78 -7.61
C ASN A 760 -0.64 2.11 -7.74
N GLY A 761 -0.61 0.84 -8.15
CA GLY A 761 0.59 0.03 -8.30
C GLY A 761 1.14 -0.56 -7.00
N ASN A 762 0.43 -0.40 -5.87
CA ASN A 762 0.89 -0.87 -4.57
C ASN A 762 -0.02 -1.92 -3.94
N ASN A 763 0.50 -3.16 -3.95
CA ASN A 763 -0.22 -4.33 -3.49
C ASN A 763 0.15 -4.69 -2.03
N ASN A 764 0.84 -3.80 -1.33
CA ASN A 764 1.36 -4.01 0.03
C ASN A 764 0.52 -3.29 1.09
N LEU A 765 -0.79 -3.16 0.87
CA LEU A 765 -1.67 -2.60 1.89
C LEU A 765 -1.55 -3.42 3.18
N VAL A 766 -1.34 -2.76 4.31
CA VAL A 766 -1.07 -3.37 5.62
C VAL A 766 -2.30 -3.34 6.52
N SER A 767 -3.10 -2.28 6.41
CA SER A 767 -4.35 -2.09 7.14
C SER A 767 -5.43 -1.53 6.22
N LEU A 768 -6.63 -2.09 6.31
CA LEU A 768 -7.82 -1.63 5.61
C LEU A 768 -9.02 -1.78 6.56
N ASN A 769 -9.77 -0.70 6.74
CA ASN A 769 -11.02 -0.71 7.50
C ASN A 769 -12.02 0.21 6.81
N VAL A 770 -12.93 -0.33 6.01
CA VAL A 770 -13.81 0.47 5.13
C VAL A 770 -15.30 0.16 5.26
N GLY A 771 -15.63 -0.76 6.17
CA GLY A 771 -17.02 -1.03 6.54
C GLY A 771 -17.82 -1.79 5.49
N ASN A 772 -19.09 -2.09 5.81
CA ASN A 772 -19.92 -3.02 5.04
C ASN A 772 -20.56 -2.40 3.79
N SER A 773 -20.44 -1.08 3.61
CA SER A 773 -21.14 -0.39 2.54
C SER A 773 -20.45 -0.39 1.20
N VAL A 774 -19.16 -0.73 1.15
CA VAL A 774 -18.35 -0.74 -0.07
C VAL A 774 -18.83 -1.88 -0.98
N THR A 775 -19.44 -1.52 -2.10
CA THR A 775 -19.96 -2.50 -3.07
C THR A 775 -18.98 -2.78 -4.19
N LYS A 776 -17.99 -1.90 -4.42
CA LYS A 776 -16.98 -2.04 -5.47
C LYS A 776 -15.61 -1.52 -5.05
N ILE A 777 -14.55 -2.27 -5.34
CA ILE A 777 -13.15 -1.83 -5.21
C ILE A 777 -12.44 -2.06 -6.54
N CYS A 778 -11.71 -1.06 -7.01
CA CYS A 778 -10.75 -1.26 -8.09
C CYS A 778 -9.35 -1.58 -7.56
N VAL A 779 -8.67 -2.53 -8.19
CA VAL A 779 -7.35 -3.05 -7.81
C VAL A 779 -6.42 -3.13 -9.03
N ASP A 780 -5.11 -3.22 -8.82
CA ASP A 780 -4.14 -3.40 -9.91
C ASP A 780 -4.21 -4.80 -10.51
N ASP A 781 -4.36 -5.82 -9.66
CA ASP A 781 -4.54 -7.23 -10.02
C ASP A 781 -5.67 -7.86 -9.18
N LEU A 782 -6.52 -8.67 -9.82
CA LEU A 782 -7.58 -9.40 -9.11
C LEU A 782 -7.05 -10.37 -8.05
N ALA A 783 -5.77 -10.77 -8.11
CA ALA A 783 -5.08 -11.54 -7.08
C ALA A 783 -5.08 -10.82 -5.72
N GLU A 784 -5.11 -9.49 -5.69
CA GLU A 784 -5.15 -8.69 -4.45
C GLU A 784 -6.45 -8.87 -3.67
N LYS A 785 -7.53 -9.30 -4.33
CA LYS A 785 -8.82 -9.55 -3.69
C LYS A 785 -8.67 -10.40 -2.42
N ALA A 786 -7.87 -11.47 -2.50
CA ALA A 786 -7.67 -12.38 -1.37
C ALA A 786 -6.96 -11.68 -0.19
N HIS A 787 -6.01 -10.81 -0.49
CA HIS A 787 -5.28 -10.01 0.49
C HIS A 787 -6.21 -8.95 1.12
N LEU A 788 -6.94 -8.18 0.32
CA LEU A 788 -7.86 -7.15 0.82
C LEU A 788 -9.01 -7.73 1.66
N LEU A 789 -9.55 -8.89 1.27
CA LEU A 789 -10.53 -9.63 2.07
C LEU A 789 -9.95 -10.15 3.41
N SER A 790 -8.64 -10.40 3.47
CA SER A 790 -7.97 -10.80 4.71
C SER A 790 -7.75 -9.63 5.66
N LEU A 791 -7.64 -8.41 5.14
CA LEU A 791 -7.52 -7.18 5.91
C LEU A 791 -8.89 -6.69 6.42
N ASP A 792 -9.91 -6.74 5.58
CA ASP A 792 -11.28 -6.36 5.94
C ASP A 792 -12.32 -7.37 5.44
N SER A 793 -12.82 -8.19 6.38
CA SER A 793 -13.81 -9.23 6.09
C SER A 793 -15.19 -8.70 5.65
N SER A 794 -15.49 -7.42 5.90
CA SER A 794 -16.74 -6.78 5.46
C SER A 794 -16.87 -6.75 3.92
N LEU A 795 -15.74 -6.84 3.22
CA LEU A 795 -15.65 -6.80 1.76
C LEU A 795 -16.12 -8.10 1.06
N ALA A 796 -16.65 -9.07 1.81
CA ALA A 796 -17.07 -10.37 1.28
C ALA A 796 -18.08 -10.27 0.11
N ASN A 797 -18.92 -9.23 0.10
CA ASN A 797 -19.91 -8.97 -0.95
C ASN A 797 -19.47 -7.89 -1.95
N THR A 798 -18.24 -7.38 -1.84
CA THR A 798 -17.67 -6.33 -2.67
C THR A 798 -17.19 -6.88 -4.01
N VAL A 799 -17.50 -6.18 -5.09
CA VAL A 799 -17.02 -6.50 -6.43
C VAL A 799 -15.62 -5.92 -6.62
N PHE A 800 -14.65 -6.79 -6.82
CA PHE A 800 -13.27 -6.40 -7.18
C PHE A 800 -13.13 -6.38 -8.70
N THR A 801 -12.54 -5.33 -9.23
CA THR A 801 -12.31 -5.19 -10.67
C THR A 801 -10.94 -4.57 -10.93
N THR A 802 -10.31 -4.87 -12.06
CA THR A 802 -9.13 -4.12 -12.55
C THR A 802 -9.53 -2.97 -13.49
N TYR A 803 -10.85 -2.83 -13.73
CA TYR A 803 -11.44 -1.81 -14.59
C TYR A 803 -12.05 -0.69 -13.73
N CYS A 804 -11.21 0.27 -13.35
CA CYS A 804 -11.49 1.31 -12.34
C CYS A 804 -12.36 2.45 -12.87
N SER A 805 -12.19 2.75 -14.14
CA SER A 805 -12.86 3.85 -14.81
C SER A 805 -12.94 3.51 -16.29
N PHE A 806 -14.05 3.90 -16.93
CA PHE A 806 -14.13 3.92 -18.39
C PHE A 806 -13.30 5.08 -18.97
N ASP A 807 -13.01 6.09 -18.13
CA ASP A 807 -12.04 7.16 -18.39
C ASP A 807 -10.61 6.77 -17.97
N PRO A 808 -9.56 7.24 -18.66
CA PRO A 808 -8.18 7.02 -18.23
C PRO A 808 -7.93 7.66 -16.85
N ALA A 809 -7.22 6.95 -15.96
CA ALA A 809 -6.91 7.43 -14.61
C ALA A 809 -6.02 8.69 -14.67
N GLY A 810 -6.31 9.69 -13.83
CA GLY A 810 -5.65 11.00 -13.75
C GLY A 810 -6.58 12.18 -14.07
N THR A 811 -6.08 13.42 -13.97
CA THR A 811 -6.79 14.60 -14.52
C THR A 811 -6.80 14.47 -16.04
N PHE A 812 -7.97 14.17 -16.60
CA PHE A 812 -8.16 14.07 -18.04
C PHE A 812 -8.75 15.36 -18.59
N TYR A 813 -8.37 15.66 -19.82
CA TYR A 813 -8.82 16.77 -20.61
C TYR A 813 -9.54 16.23 -21.83
N THR A 814 -10.69 16.81 -22.15
CA THR A 814 -11.53 16.32 -23.24
C THR A 814 -11.31 17.15 -24.50
N LEU A 815 -10.65 16.59 -25.51
CA LEU A 815 -10.66 17.15 -26.86
C LEU A 815 -11.91 16.64 -27.59
N GLN A 816 -12.84 17.52 -27.91
CA GLN A 816 -14.11 17.16 -28.55
C GLN A 816 -14.43 18.02 -29.75
N GLY A 817 -15.30 17.55 -30.62
CA GLY A 817 -15.90 18.36 -31.67
C GLY A 817 -16.34 17.56 -32.89
N ASN A 818 -16.49 18.27 -34.00
CA ASN A 818 -17.20 17.79 -35.17
C ASN A 818 -16.28 17.76 -36.39
N CYS A 819 -16.34 16.67 -37.15
CA CYS A 819 -15.87 16.67 -38.54
C CYS A 819 -17.04 17.06 -39.44
N ILE A 820 -16.89 18.09 -40.26
CA ILE A 820 -17.98 18.69 -41.05
C ILE A 820 -17.59 18.65 -42.53
N LEU A 821 -18.48 18.20 -43.42
CA LEU A 821 -18.23 18.17 -44.85
C LEU A 821 -18.74 19.44 -45.53
N ASP A 822 -17.82 20.26 -46.01
CA ASP A 822 -18.12 21.42 -46.85
C ASP A 822 -18.33 20.97 -48.31
N SER A 823 -19.51 20.43 -48.57
CA SER A 823 -19.89 19.91 -49.90
C SER A 823 -20.14 20.99 -50.93
N ASN A 824 -20.43 22.22 -50.49
CA ASN A 824 -20.80 23.33 -51.36
C ASN A 824 -19.66 24.37 -51.52
N ASN A 825 -18.55 24.15 -50.80
CA ASN A 825 -17.32 24.93 -50.82
C ASN A 825 -17.50 26.38 -50.32
N ASN A 826 -18.37 26.59 -49.33
CA ASN A 826 -18.61 27.88 -48.65
C ASN A 826 -17.97 27.99 -47.26
N GLY A 827 -17.22 26.98 -46.84
CA GLY A 827 -16.70 26.80 -45.49
C GLY A 827 -17.74 26.12 -44.59
N CYS A 828 -17.27 25.24 -43.71
CA CYS A 828 -18.14 24.46 -42.84
C CYS A 828 -19.02 25.32 -41.92
N ASP A 829 -20.33 25.28 -42.15
CA ASP A 829 -21.35 25.97 -41.36
C ASP A 829 -22.38 24.99 -40.74
N ASP A 830 -23.29 25.49 -39.90
CA ASP A 830 -24.27 24.65 -39.17
C ASP A 830 -25.27 23.92 -40.08
N ASN A 831 -25.35 24.27 -41.37
CA ASN A 831 -26.18 23.59 -42.37
C ASN A 831 -25.43 22.47 -43.10
N ASP A 832 -24.11 22.38 -42.94
CA ASP A 832 -23.31 21.32 -43.56
C ASP A 832 -23.45 20.01 -42.80
N VAL A 833 -23.30 18.91 -43.54
CA VAL A 833 -23.49 17.56 -42.98
C VAL A 833 -22.25 17.15 -42.21
N LEU A 834 -22.46 16.57 -41.03
CA LEU A 834 -21.38 15.96 -40.26
C LEU A 834 -20.77 14.79 -41.03
N PHE A 835 -19.44 14.70 -41.01
CA PHE A 835 -18.67 13.73 -41.75
C PHE A 835 -18.26 12.56 -40.83
N PRO A 836 -18.83 11.36 -41.01
CA PRO A 836 -18.66 10.25 -40.08
C PRO A 836 -17.31 9.54 -40.23
N MET A 837 -16.85 8.87 -39.17
CA MET A 837 -15.72 7.93 -39.20
C MET A 837 -14.38 8.51 -39.67
N VAL A 838 -14.16 9.81 -39.48
CA VAL A 838 -12.85 10.45 -39.70
C VAL A 838 -11.83 9.88 -38.71
N ASN A 839 -10.67 9.46 -39.21
CA ASN A 839 -9.56 9.04 -38.36
C ASN A 839 -8.80 10.29 -37.86
N LEU A 840 -8.55 10.34 -36.55
CA LEU A 840 -7.78 11.39 -35.87
C LEU A 840 -6.55 10.72 -35.26
N ASN A 841 -5.40 10.95 -35.89
CA ASN A 841 -4.10 10.51 -35.36
C ASN A 841 -3.65 11.48 -34.29
N ILE A 842 -3.28 10.98 -33.12
CA ILE A 842 -2.86 11.76 -31.97
C ILE A 842 -1.43 11.33 -31.61
N GLU A 843 -0.51 12.26 -31.74
CA GLU A 843 0.91 12.07 -31.46
C GLU A 843 1.33 12.88 -30.25
N ASN A 844 2.05 12.26 -29.32
CA ASN A 844 2.89 12.94 -28.35
C ASN A 844 4.32 12.37 -28.43
N ASN A 845 5.24 12.84 -27.58
CA ASN A 845 6.65 12.42 -27.62
C ASN A 845 6.89 10.92 -27.30
N GLU A 846 5.88 10.18 -26.80
CA GLU A 846 6.02 8.81 -26.29
C GLU A 846 5.03 7.80 -26.91
N ALA A 847 3.92 8.25 -27.49
CA ALA A 847 2.80 7.42 -27.92
C ALA A 847 2.11 7.98 -29.18
N PHE A 848 1.64 7.04 -30.01
CA PHE A 848 0.78 7.28 -31.17
C PHE A 848 -0.56 6.58 -30.90
N ASN A 849 -1.65 7.34 -30.88
CA ASN A 849 -3.00 6.83 -30.67
C ASN A 849 -3.89 7.22 -31.86
N MET A 850 -4.83 6.35 -32.22
CA MET A 850 -5.83 6.61 -33.26
C MET A 850 -7.22 6.64 -32.67
N TYR A 851 -7.99 7.69 -32.99
CA TYR A 851 -9.38 7.84 -32.61
C TYR A 851 -10.25 8.05 -33.84
N PHE A 852 -11.45 7.48 -33.87
CA PHE A 852 -12.39 7.68 -34.97
C PHE A 852 -13.57 8.53 -34.51
N ALA A 853 -13.97 9.51 -35.32
CA ALA A 853 -15.26 10.15 -35.15
C ALA A 853 -16.37 9.09 -35.27
N ASN A 854 -17.44 9.26 -34.49
CA ASN A 854 -18.54 8.31 -34.49
C ASN A 854 -19.34 8.35 -35.81
N ASN A 855 -20.35 7.50 -35.93
CA ASN A 855 -21.20 7.40 -37.12
C ASN A 855 -22.04 8.68 -37.38
N SER A 856 -21.99 9.66 -36.48
CA SER A 856 -22.61 10.98 -36.61
C SER A 856 -21.58 12.08 -36.88
N GLY A 857 -20.28 11.77 -37.01
CA GLY A 857 -19.22 12.75 -37.29
C GLY A 857 -18.72 13.55 -36.08
N ASN A 858 -19.16 13.19 -34.87
CA ASN A 858 -18.68 13.78 -33.62
C ASN A 858 -17.56 12.92 -33.03
N TYR A 859 -16.60 13.56 -32.36
CA TYR A 859 -15.57 12.86 -31.59
C TYR A 859 -15.43 13.48 -30.20
N GLU A 860 -15.04 12.64 -29.26
CA GLU A 860 -14.70 13.01 -27.89
C GLU A 860 -13.51 12.15 -27.48
N ILE A 861 -12.40 12.81 -27.14
CA ILE A 861 -11.09 12.19 -26.94
C ILE A 861 -10.62 12.58 -25.55
N PRO A 862 -10.54 11.64 -24.59
CA PRO A 862 -9.89 11.90 -23.32
C PRO A 862 -8.37 11.87 -23.51
N LEU A 863 -7.72 12.96 -23.10
CA LEU A 863 -6.27 13.15 -23.11
C LEU A 863 -5.78 13.43 -21.69
N ILE A 864 -4.52 13.16 -21.40
CA ILE A 864 -3.89 13.52 -20.11
C ILE A 864 -3.12 14.83 -20.29
N GLU A 865 -2.48 15.33 -19.23
CA GLU A 865 -1.57 16.46 -19.34
C GLU A 865 -0.45 16.16 -20.36
N GLY A 866 -0.17 17.12 -21.24
CA GLY A 866 0.84 16.95 -22.28
C GLY A 866 0.63 17.80 -23.53
N GLN A 867 1.63 17.73 -24.42
CA GLN A 867 1.57 18.30 -25.76
C GLN A 867 1.14 17.21 -26.75
N TYR A 868 0.13 17.51 -27.55
CA TYR A 868 -0.38 16.61 -28.57
C TYR A 868 -0.44 17.29 -29.93
N THR A 869 -0.05 16.56 -30.97
CA THR A 869 -0.30 16.89 -32.36
C THR A 869 -1.45 16.02 -32.85
N ILE A 870 -2.55 16.63 -33.28
CA ILE A 870 -3.71 15.92 -33.82
C ILE A 870 -3.77 16.16 -35.32
N THR A 871 -3.66 15.06 -36.08
CA THR A 871 -3.70 15.04 -37.54
C THR A 871 -4.88 14.21 -38.01
N PRO A 872 -5.94 14.83 -38.56
CA PRO A 872 -7.01 14.08 -39.19
C PRO A 872 -6.52 13.40 -40.48
N SER A 873 -6.99 12.19 -40.75
CA SER A 873 -6.59 11.41 -41.92
C SER A 873 -7.76 10.56 -42.47
N PHE A 874 -7.61 10.12 -43.72
CA PHE A 874 -8.57 9.27 -44.43
C PHE A 874 -7.85 8.15 -45.16
N GLU A 875 -8.59 7.07 -45.43
CA GLU A 875 -8.15 5.93 -46.24
C GLU A 875 -7.60 6.38 -47.62
N ASN A 876 -8.29 7.33 -48.26
CA ASN A 876 -7.88 7.94 -49.54
C ASN A 876 -7.58 9.44 -49.34
N SER A 877 -6.40 9.76 -48.83
CA SER A 877 -6.00 11.14 -48.49
C SER A 877 -5.92 12.10 -49.70
N SER A 878 -6.03 11.61 -50.93
CA SER A 878 -6.10 12.42 -52.15
C SER A 878 -7.49 13.00 -52.43
N TYR A 879 -8.56 12.38 -51.93
CA TYR A 879 -9.94 12.74 -52.29
C TYR A 879 -10.51 13.90 -51.47
N TYR A 880 -9.89 14.19 -50.32
CA TYR A 880 -10.33 15.22 -49.37
C TYR A 880 -9.14 15.94 -48.75
N THR A 881 -9.37 17.17 -48.34
CA THR A 881 -8.43 17.97 -47.55
C THR A 881 -9.10 18.47 -46.28
N PHE A 882 -8.33 18.57 -45.19
CA PHE A 882 -8.82 19.06 -43.90
C PHE A 882 -8.38 20.50 -43.63
N SER A 883 -9.25 21.27 -42.99
CA SER A 883 -8.95 22.59 -42.43
C SER A 883 -9.44 22.68 -40.98
N PRO A 884 -8.54 22.80 -39.99
CA PRO A 884 -7.08 22.76 -40.11
C PRO A 884 -6.57 21.37 -40.51
N SER A 885 -5.42 21.29 -41.19
CA SER A 885 -4.81 20.01 -41.57
C SER A 885 -4.09 19.30 -40.42
N THR A 886 -3.75 20.04 -39.36
CA THR A 886 -3.23 19.55 -38.08
C THR A 886 -3.48 20.62 -37.03
N ILE A 887 -3.60 20.21 -35.76
CA ILE A 887 -3.58 21.12 -34.61
C ILE A 887 -2.51 20.67 -33.61
N ASN A 888 -2.01 21.61 -32.83
CA ASN A 888 -1.21 21.31 -31.64
C ASN A 888 -1.99 21.79 -30.43
N VAL A 889 -2.20 20.90 -29.46
CA VAL A 889 -2.94 21.20 -28.23
C VAL A 889 -2.06 20.87 -27.04
N SER A 890 -2.18 21.70 -26.00
CA SER A 890 -1.45 21.59 -24.75
C SER A 890 -2.46 21.52 -23.64
N PHE A 891 -2.36 20.51 -22.80
CA PHE A 891 -3.10 20.45 -21.55
C PHE A 891 -2.13 20.47 -20.36
N PRO A 892 -2.49 21.10 -19.22
CA PRO A 892 -3.73 21.87 -18.97
C PRO A 892 -3.87 23.14 -19.83
N MET A 893 -5.13 23.56 -20.03
CA MET A 893 -5.47 24.88 -20.56
C MET A 893 -5.88 25.81 -19.40
N GLU A 894 -5.62 27.12 -19.50
CA GLU A 894 -5.80 28.08 -18.39
C GLU A 894 -7.23 28.14 -17.81
N ASP A 895 -8.27 27.85 -18.61
CA ASP A 895 -9.66 28.10 -18.22
C ASP A 895 -10.63 26.90 -18.32
N THR A 896 -10.24 25.77 -18.94
CA THR A 896 -11.16 24.65 -19.21
C THR A 896 -10.49 23.29 -19.26
N ASN A 897 -11.15 22.25 -18.72
CA ASN A 897 -10.74 20.84 -18.90
C ASN A 897 -11.23 20.23 -20.22
N SER A 898 -11.80 21.02 -21.13
CA SER A 898 -12.24 20.56 -22.45
C SER A 898 -11.92 21.57 -23.52
N LEU A 899 -11.47 21.09 -24.68
CA LEU A 899 -11.23 21.87 -25.88
C LEU A 899 -12.20 21.42 -26.97
N VAL A 900 -12.98 22.37 -27.50
CA VAL A 900 -13.79 22.13 -28.70
C VAL A 900 -12.95 22.47 -29.93
N GLN A 901 -12.67 21.49 -30.78
CA GLN A 901 -12.04 21.67 -32.08
C GLN A 901 -12.91 21.02 -33.16
N ASN A 902 -13.21 21.73 -34.23
CA ASN A 902 -13.87 21.15 -35.41
C ASN A 902 -12.86 20.97 -36.54
N PHE A 903 -13.07 19.96 -37.38
CA PHE A 903 -12.29 19.74 -38.61
C PHE A 903 -13.21 19.87 -39.82
N CYS A 904 -12.93 20.85 -40.68
CA CYS A 904 -13.66 21.03 -41.92
C CYS A 904 -13.05 20.15 -43.02
N VAL A 905 -13.88 19.34 -43.67
CA VAL A 905 -13.52 18.39 -44.72
C VAL A 905 -13.97 18.95 -46.06
N VAL A 906 -13.04 19.20 -46.95
CA VAL A 906 -13.30 19.76 -48.28
C VAL A 906 -12.96 18.72 -49.34
N PRO A 907 -13.89 18.35 -50.24
CA PRO A 907 -13.60 17.43 -51.34
C PRO A 907 -12.59 18.05 -52.32
N ASN A 908 -11.62 17.27 -52.75
CA ASN A 908 -10.61 17.66 -53.74
C ASN A 908 -10.86 16.92 -55.06
N GLY A 909 -11.10 17.63 -56.16
CA GLY A 909 -11.39 17.00 -57.46
C GLY A 909 -12.69 16.17 -57.48
N ASN A 910 -12.90 15.41 -58.56
CA ASN A 910 -14.04 14.51 -58.71
C ASN A 910 -13.54 13.06 -58.73
N HIS A 911 -13.79 12.32 -57.66
CA HIS A 911 -13.35 10.94 -57.47
C HIS A 911 -14.56 10.02 -57.29
N ASN A 912 -14.62 8.97 -58.10
CA ASN A 912 -15.65 7.94 -58.11
C ASN A 912 -15.04 6.65 -57.56
N ASP A 913 -15.55 6.13 -56.45
CA ASP A 913 -14.99 4.94 -55.79
C ASP A 913 -16.09 4.25 -54.97
N LEU A 914 -16.42 3.01 -55.31
CA LEU A 914 -17.41 2.17 -54.62
C LEU A 914 -16.72 0.94 -53.99
N GLU A 915 -17.24 0.50 -52.86
CA GLU A 915 -16.81 -0.73 -52.20
C GLU A 915 -18.04 -1.59 -51.90
N ILE A 916 -17.93 -2.91 -52.06
CA ILE A 916 -18.92 -3.87 -51.58
C ILE A 916 -18.27 -4.96 -50.74
N ASN A 917 -18.98 -5.40 -49.72
CA ASN A 917 -18.62 -6.53 -48.87
C ASN A 917 -19.83 -7.41 -48.58
N ILE A 918 -19.60 -8.69 -48.31
CA ILE A 918 -20.61 -9.64 -47.87
C ILE A 918 -20.22 -10.24 -46.51
N LEU A 919 -21.13 -10.18 -45.54
CA LEU A 919 -20.89 -10.57 -44.16
C LEU A 919 -21.84 -11.70 -43.74
N PRO A 920 -21.35 -12.83 -43.20
CA PRO A 920 -22.20 -13.87 -42.64
C PRO A 920 -22.67 -13.49 -41.22
N LEU A 921 -23.95 -13.17 -41.06
CA LEU A 921 -24.54 -12.82 -39.74
C LEU A 921 -24.85 -14.05 -38.90
N THR A 922 -25.16 -15.18 -39.53
CA THR A 922 -25.32 -16.48 -38.84
C THR A 922 -24.44 -17.55 -39.47
N GLN A 923 -24.22 -18.63 -38.72
CA GLN A 923 -23.50 -19.80 -39.23
C GLN A 923 -24.35 -20.55 -40.26
N ALA A 924 -23.73 -20.97 -41.37
CA ALA A 924 -24.35 -21.90 -42.29
C ALA A 924 -24.34 -23.31 -41.67
N ARG A 925 -25.53 -23.84 -41.41
CA ARG A 925 -25.73 -25.18 -40.84
C ARG A 925 -26.68 -25.97 -41.75
N PRO A 926 -26.42 -27.25 -42.05
CA PRO A 926 -27.30 -28.02 -42.93
C PRO A 926 -28.74 -28.08 -42.38
N GLY A 927 -29.71 -27.68 -43.20
CA GLY A 927 -31.14 -27.69 -42.88
C GLY A 927 -31.65 -26.48 -42.09
N PHE A 928 -30.85 -25.42 -41.94
CA PHE A 928 -31.22 -24.18 -41.24
C PHE A 928 -31.05 -22.95 -42.11
N ASP A 929 -31.75 -21.87 -41.74
CA ASP A 929 -31.58 -20.56 -42.35
C ASP A 929 -30.25 -19.92 -41.94
N ALA A 930 -29.50 -19.46 -42.94
CA ALA A 930 -28.30 -18.67 -42.83
C ALA A 930 -28.56 -17.24 -43.32
N THR A 931 -28.17 -16.25 -42.53
CA THR A 931 -28.40 -14.83 -42.78
C THR A 931 -27.09 -14.14 -43.12
N TYR A 932 -27.13 -13.30 -44.15
CA TYR A 932 -26.01 -12.54 -44.69
C TYR A 932 -26.38 -11.07 -44.79
N LYS A 933 -25.37 -10.20 -44.77
CA LYS A 933 -25.51 -8.78 -45.02
C LYS A 933 -24.54 -8.36 -46.11
N LEU A 934 -25.06 -7.87 -47.23
CA LEU A 934 -24.28 -7.08 -48.17
C LEU A 934 -24.17 -5.68 -47.62
N VAL A 935 -22.97 -5.13 -47.61
CA VAL A 935 -22.74 -3.72 -47.29
C VAL A 935 -22.00 -3.10 -48.44
N TYR A 936 -22.47 -1.95 -48.90
CA TYR A 936 -21.85 -1.22 -49.98
C TYR A 936 -21.69 0.24 -49.60
N LYS A 937 -20.54 0.80 -49.95
CA LYS A 937 -20.08 2.12 -49.52
C LYS A 937 -19.63 2.92 -50.73
N ASN A 938 -19.87 4.22 -50.71
CA ASN A 938 -19.21 5.15 -51.60
C ASN A 938 -17.97 5.72 -50.92
N LYS A 939 -16.78 5.33 -51.37
CA LYS A 939 -15.48 5.85 -50.92
C LYS A 939 -15.04 7.09 -51.69
N GLY A 940 -15.70 7.38 -52.81
CA GLY A 940 -15.47 8.56 -53.62
C GLY A 940 -16.12 9.82 -53.03
N ASN A 941 -15.86 10.95 -53.68
CA ASN A 941 -16.39 12.26 -53.27
C ASN A 941 -17.56 12.75 -54.13
N GLN A 942 -18.03 11.93 -55.08
CA GLN A 942 -19.22 12.19 -55.89
C GLN A 942 -20.34 11.22 -55.51
N ALA A 943 -21.59 11.70 -55.47
CA ALA A 943 -22.74 10.81 -55.25
C ALA A 943 -22.91 9.83 -56.43
N GLN A 944 -23.16 8.55 -56.13
CA GLN A 944 -23.19 7.48 -57.12
C GLN A 944 -24.51 6.71 -57.14
N SER A 945 -24.86 6.17 -58.31
CA SER A 945 -26.01 5.28 -58.50
C SER A 945 -25.57 4.08 -59.34
N GLY A 946 -26.16 2.91 -59.11
CA GLY A 946 -25.66 1.68 -59.72
C GLY A 946 -26.48 0.43 -59.39
N THR A 947 -25.89 -0.73 -59.65
CA THR A 947 -26.48 -2.04 -59.38
C THR A 947 -25.57 -2.93 -58.55
N ILE A 948 -26.17 -3.82 -57.76
CA ILE A 948 -25.48 -4.84 -56.98
C ILE A 948 -25.92 -6.21 -57.47
N ASN A 949 -24.97 -7.08 -57.78
CA ASN A 949 -25.17 -8.48 -58.16
C ASN A 949 -24.64 -9.38 -57.04
N LEU A 950 -25.44 -10.36 -56.60
CA LEU A 950 -24.98 -11.43 -55.72
C LEU A 950 -25.14 -12.78 -56.42
N ASN A 951 -24.01 -13.40 -56.75
CA ASN A 951 -23.95 -14.77 -57.23
C ASN A 951 -23.82 -15.76 -56.07
N PHE A 952 -24.59 -16.84 -56.13
CA PHE A 952 -24.61 -17.93 -55.15
C PHE A 952 -24.96 -19.26 -55.84
N ASN A 953 -24.84 -20.40 -55.15
CA ASN A 953 -25.21 -21.70 -55.71
C ASN A 953 -26.62 -22.12 -55.25
N ASP A 954 -27.62 -21.84 -56.07
CA ASP A 954 -29.05 -22.13 -55.87
C ASP A 954 -29.35 -23.64 -55.72
N SER A 955 -28.45 -24.53 -56.18
CA SER A 955 -28.66 -25.97 -55.99
C SER A 955 -28.50 -26.42 -54.53
N VAL A 956 -27.80 -25.64 -53.70
CA VAL A 956 -27.51 -25.96 -52.29
C VAL A 956 -27.98 -24.89 -51.30
N LEU A 957 -28.50 -23.78 -51.82
CA LEU A 957 -28.95 -22.61 -51.07
C LEU A 957 -30.26 -22.09 -51.65
N ASP A 958 -31.33 -22.19 -50.89
CA ASP A 958 -32.63 -21.66 -51.30
C ASP A 958 -32.81 -20.23 -50.78
N PHE A 959 -33.04 -19.26 -51.67
CA PHE A 959 -33.33 -17.88 -51.24
C PHE A 959 -34.66 -17.80 -50.49
N VAL A 960 -34.64 -17.28 -49.25
CA VAL A 960 -35.82 -17.16 -48.37
C VAL A 960 -36.37 -15.73 -48.38
N SER A 961 -35.54 -14.73 -48.07
CA SER A 961 -35.98 -13.34 -47.99
C SER A 961 -34.84 -12.33 -48.07
N THR A 962 -35.18 -11.08 -48.38
CA THR A 962 -34.29 -9.93 -48.23
C THR A 962 -35.06 -8.71 -47.69
N ASN A 963 -34.36 -7.78 -47.04
CA ASN A 963 -34.95 -6.52 -46.55
C ASN A 963 -35.09 -5.43 -47.62
N GLN A 964 -34.48 -5.58 -48.81
CA GLN A 964 -34.58 -4.62 -49.90
C GLN A 964 -35.31 -5.20 -51.10
N VAL A 965 -36.02 -4.35 -51.86
CA VAL A 965 -36.74 -4.79 -53.05
C VAL A 965 -35.75 -5.21 -54.14
N LEU A 966 -35.86 -6.46 -54.61
CA LEU A 966 -35.06 -6.98 -55.72
C LEU A 966 -35.44 -6.29 -57.04
N THR A 967 -34.43 -5.94 -57.83
CA THR A 967 -34.61 -5.46 -59.20
C THR A 967 -34.87 -6.63 -60.14
N THR A 968 -34.10 -7.71 -60.02
CA THR A 968 -34.34 -8.99 -60.70
C THR A 968 -33.89 -10.18 -59.86
N GLN A 969 -34.52 -11.35 -60.07
CA GLN A 969 -34.16 -12.63 -59.45
C GLN A 969 -34.09 -13.70 -60.54
N SER A 970 -32.99 -14.45 -60.56
CA SER A 970 -32.79 -15.60 -61.44
C SER A 970 -32.00 -16.70 -60.72
N THR A 971 -31.96 -17.91 -61.27
CA THR A 971 -31.14 -19.00 -60.71
C THR A 971 -29.70 -18.55 -60.53
N ASN A 972 -29.16 -18.74 -59.31
CA ASN A 972 -27.81 -18.33 -58.89
C ASN A 972 -27.53 -16.82 -58.80
N LEU A 973 -28.52 -15.93 -59.03
CA LEU A 973 -28.27 -14.48 -59.07
C LEU A 973 -29.41 -13.66 -58.46
N LEU A 974 -29.08 -12.84 -57.47
CA LEU A 974 -29.92 -11.76 -56.96
C LEU A 974 -29.36 -10.41 -57.39
N ASN A 975 -30.23 -9.48 -57.79
CA ASN A 975 -29.82 -8.15 -58.25
C ASN A 975 -30.66 -7.03 -57.63
N TRP A 976 -29.99 -5.94 -57.24
CA TRP A 976 -30.59 -4.72 -56.70
C TRP A 976 -30.06 -3.49 -57.43
N SER A 977 -30.83 -2.40 -57.41
CA SER A 977 -30.39 -1.06 -57.84
C SER A 977 -30.36 -0.09 -56.68
N PHE A 978 -29.36 0.79 -56.63
CA PHE A 978 -29.28 1.89 -55.66
C PHE A 978 -29.16 3.22 -56.40
N VAL A 979 -29.68 4.28 -55.78
CA VAL A 979 -29.62 5.65 -56.31
C VAL A 979 -29.08 6.59 -55.25
N ASP A 980 -28.34 7.60 -55.68
CA ASP A 980 -27.85 8.69 -54.84
C ASP A 980 -27.17 8.21 -53.54
N LEU A 981 -26.22 7.27 -53.67
CA LEU A 981 -25.34 6.87 -52.59
C LEU A 981 -24.32 7.99 -52.39
N LYS A 982 -24.50 8.79 -51.34
CA LYS A 982 -23.70 9.98 -51.06
C LYS A 982 -22.26 9.59 -50.70
N PRO A 983 -21.29 10.50 -50.85
CA PRO A 983 -19.93 10.28 -50.37
C PRO A 983 -19.91 9.77 -48.91
N PHE A 984 -19.14 8.72 -48.65
CA PHE A 984 -19.02 8.00 -47.36
C PHE A 984 -20.29 7.32 -46.85
N GLU A 985 -21.42 7.44 -47.56
CA GLU A 985 -22.63 6.72 -47.22
C GLU A 985 -22.40 5.22 -47.42
N SER A 986 -22.76 4.44 -46.40
CA SER A 986 -22.84 2.99 -46.48
C SER A 986 -24.30 2.56 -46.37
N ARG A 987 -24.73 1.66 -47.24
CA ARG A 987 -26.05 1.02 -47.20
C ARG A 987 -25.89 -0.48 -47.13
N SER A 988 -26.93 -1.17 -46.66
CA SER A 988 -26.87 -2.62 -46.52
C SER A 988 -28.13 -3.35 -46.94
N ILE A 989 -27.95 -4.60 -47.32
CA ILE A 989 -28.99 -5.55 -47.73
C ILE A 989 -28.83 -6.82 -46.91
N ASN A 990 -29.80 -7.12 -46.06
CA ASN A 990 -29.88 -8.39 -45.35
C ASN A 990 -30.54 -9.43 -46.24
N ILE A 991 -29.97 -10.63 -46.30
CA ILE A 991 -30.40 -11.73 -47.16
C ILE A 991 -30.44 -13.00 -46.31
N VAL A 992 -31.49 -13.79 -46.45
CA VAL A 992 -31.65 -15.09 -45.78
C VAL A 992 -31.69 -16.18 -46.84
N PHE A 993 -30.81 -17.18 -46.69
CA PHE A 993 -30.82 -18.41 -47.48
C PHE A 993 -31.09 -19.61 -46.56
N ASN A 994 -31.92 -20.56 -46.98
CA ASN A 994 -31.99 -21.86 -46.35
C ASN A 994 -30.87 -22.73 -46.92
N VAL A 995 -30.08 -23.34 -46.04
CA VAL A 995 -28.99 -24.24 -46.44
C VAL A 995 -29.55 -25.66 -46.52
N ASN A 996 -29.36 -26.35 -47.66
CA ASN A 996 -29.84 -27.73 -47.83
C ASN A 996 -29.42 -28.62 -46.64
N SER A 997 -30.34 -29.46 -46.18
CA SER A 997 -30.09 -30.49 -45.20
C SER A 997 -29.27 -31.65 -45.78
N PRO A 998 -28.69 -32.52 -44.94
CA PRO A 998 -27.91 -33.68 -45.42
C PRO A 998 -28.74 -34.74 -46.16
N ILE A 999 -30.06 -34.59 -46.21
CA ILE A 999 -30.99 -35.49 -46.90
C ILE A 999 -31.56 -34.89 -48.20
N GLU A 1000 -31.30 -33.61 -48.47
CA GLU A 1000 -31.62 -32.95 -49.75
C GLU A 1000 -30.53 -33.24 -50.79
N THR A 1001 -30.81 -33.00 -52.08
CA THR A 1001 -29.90 -33.35 -53.18
C THR A 1001 -29.67 -32.13 -54.08
N PRO A 1002 -28.44 -31.59 -54.16
CA PRO A 1002 -27.22 -32.03 -53.47
C PRO A 1002 -27.26 -31.78 -51.96
N PRO A 1003 -26.76 -32.71 -51.13
CA PRO A 1003 -26.69 -32.52 -49.69
C PRO A 1003 -25.56 -31.55 -49.35
N VAL A 1004 -25.77 -30.73 -48.33
CA VAL A 1004 -24.71 -29.95 -47.69
C VAL A 1004 -24.35 -30.61 -46.37
N VAL A 1005 -23.06 -30.81 -46.13
CA VAL A 1005 -22.51 -31.42 -44.91
C VAL A 1005 -21.46 -30.52 -44.26
N SER A 1006 -21.09 -30.84 -43.03
CA SER A 1006 -20.08 -30.05 -42.31
C SER A 1006 -18.73 -30.08 -43.04
N ASN A 1007 -18.09 -28.91 -43.09
CA ASN A 1007 -16.88 -28.56 -43.84
C ASN A 1007 -17.06 -28.29 -45.34
N ASP A 1008 -18.27 -28.40 -45.89
CA ASP A 1008 -18.54 -27.86 -47.21
C ASP A 1008 -18.33 -26.34 -47.23
N VAL A 1009 -17.94 -25.79 -48.38
CA VAL A 1009 -17.70 -24.35 -48.55
C VAL A 1009 -18.75 -23.78 -49.47
N LEU A 1010 -19.56 -22.87 -48.94
CA LEU A 1010 -20.55 -22.09 -49.68
C LEU A 1010 -19.86 -20.83 -50.22
N GLN A 1011 -19.81 -20.70 -51.54
CA GLN A 1011 -19.18 -19.57 -52.20
C GLN A 1011 -20.22 -18.54 -52.63
N TYR A 1012 -19.96 -17.28 -52.29
CA TYR A 1012 -20.73 -16.12 -52.71
C TYR A 1012 -19.83 -15.15 -53.46
N THR A 1013 -20.37 -14.45 -54.44
CA THR A 1013 -19.66 -13.37 -55.14
C THR A 1013 -20.59 -12.18 -55.30
N ALA A 1014 -20.34 -11.13 -54.53
CA ALA A 1014 -21.03 -9.85 -54.61
C ALA A 1014 -20.24 -8.89 -55.49
N GLU A 1015 -20.90 -8.22 -56.42
CA GLU A 1015 -20.32 -7.23 -57.31
C GLU A 1015 -21.18 -5.97 -57.27
N ILE A 1016 -20.55 -4.80 -57.18
CA ILE A 1016 -21.20 -3.50 -57.32
C ILE A 1016 -20.74 -2.82 -58.60
N ILE A 1017 -21.67 -2.24 -59.34
CA ILE A 1017 -21.43 -1.61 -60.65
C ILE A 1017 -21.99 -0.19 -60.59
N GLY A 1018 -21.11 0.80 -60.72
CA GLY A 1018 -21.42 2.24 -60.73
C GLY A 1018 -20.87 2.97 -61.95
N LEU A 1019 -20.43 4.22 -61.76
CA LEU A 1019 -19.70 5.00 -62.75
C LEU A 1019 -18.24 4.50 -62.87
N GLU A 1020 -17.46 5.05 -63.80
CA GLU A 1020 -16.04 4.70 -63.92
C GLU A 1020 -15.32 4.99 -62.60
N ASP A 1021 -14.78 3.92 -62.02
CA ASP A 1021 -14.29 3.83 -60.65
C ASP A 1021 -12.75 3.84 -60.62
N GLU A 1022 -12.15 4.61 -59.72
CA GLU A 1022 -10.70 4.70 -59.55
C GLU A 1022 -10.07 3.45 -58.91
N ASN A 1023 -10.84 2.69 -58.11
CA ASN A 1023 -10.44 1.40 -57.58
C ASN A 1023 -11.45 0.32 -57.96
N SER A 1024 -11.19 -0.41 -59.04
CA SER A 1024 -12.12 -1.46 -59.46
C SER A 1024 -12.05 -2.75 -58.63
N ASN A 1025 -11.08 -2.89 -57.70
CA ASN A 1025 -10.81 -4.16 -57.02
C ASN A 1025 -11.73 -4.40 -55.81
N ASP A 1026 -12.14 -3.35 -55.11
CA ASP A 1026 -13.08 -3.38 -53.97
C ASP A 1026 -14.55 -3.36 -54.41
N ASN A 1027 -14.79 -3.29 -55.72
CA ASN A 1027 -16.10 -3.51 -56.33
C ASN A 1027 -16.55 -4.98 -56.37
N LEU A 1028 -15.71 -5.91 -55.93
CA LEU A 1028 -15.98 -7.35 -55.91
C LEU A 1028 -15.64 -7.95 -54.53
N ALA A 1029 -16.62 -8.58 -53.89
CA ALA A 1029 -16.42 -9.34 -52.66
C ALA A 1029 -16.73 -10.82 -52.84
N VAL A 1030 -15.81 -11.67 -52.40
CA VAL A 1030 -15.97 -13.14 -52.39
C VAL A 1030 -16.02 -13.62 -50.95
N LEU A 1031 -17.06 -14.39 -50.60
CA LEU A 1031 -17.15 -15.06 -49.31
C LEU A 1031 -17.17 -16.57 -49.50
N ASN A 1032 -16.24 -17.24 -48.82
CA ASN A 1032 -16.14 -18.70 -48.76
C ASN A 1032 -16.55 -19.17 -47.36
N GLN A 1033 -17.85 -19.36 -47.13
CA GLN A 1033 -18.34 -19.76 -45.82
C GLN A 1033 -18.27 -21.27 -45.64
N THR A 1034 -17.54 -21.72 -44.62
CA THR A 1034 -17.55 -23.14 -44.21
C THR A 1034 -18.83 -23.48 -43.47
N VAL A 1035 -19.45 -24.60 -43.84
CA VAL A 1035 -20.64 -25.15 -43.20
C VAL A 1035 -20.24 -25.91 -41.93
N VAL A 1036 -20.92 -25.64 -40.83
CA VAL A 1036 -20.53 -26.14 -39.50
C VAL A 1036 -21.69 -26.86 -38.79
N ASN A 1037 -21.36 -27.72 -37.83
CA ASN A 1037 -22.30 -28.29 -36.85
C ASN A 1037 -22.15 -27.55 -35.50
N SER A 1038 -23.05 -27.77 -34.53
CA SER A 1038 -23.20 -26.96 -33.31
C SER A 1038 -21.87 -26.54 -32.67
N PHE A 1039 -21.60 -25.23 -32.69
CA PHE A 1039 -20.45 -24.58 -32.07
C PHE A 1039 -20.89 -23.30 -31.32
N ASP A 1040 -19.99 -22.74 -30.50
CA ASP A 1040 -20.18 -21.58 -29.63
C ASP A 1040 -20.68 -20.34 -30.39
N PRO A 1041 -21.76 -19.67 -29.94
CA PRO A 1041 -22.30 -18.45 -30.56
C PRO A 1041 -21.39 -17.21 -30.42
N ASN A 1042 -20.36 -17.26 -29.55
CA ASN A 1042 -19.37 -16.20 -29.38
C ASN A 1042 -18.04 -16.60 -30.06
N ASP A 1043 -17.78 -16.09 -31.26
CA ASP A 1043 -16.68 -16.59 -32.10
C ASP A 1043 -15.97 -15.50 -32.92
N LYS A 1044 -14.78 -15.84 -33.42
CA LYS A 1044 -13.95 -15.00 -34.29
C LYS A 1044 -13.56 -15.74 -35.57
N THR A 1045 -13.67 -15.06 -36.71
CA THR A 1045 -13.40 -15.63 -38.03
C THR A 1045 -12.62 -14.66 -38.91
N CYS A 1046 -11.61 -15.17 -39.64
CA CYS A 1046 -11.01 -14.49 -40.81
C CYS A 1046 -11.85 -14.82 -42.05
N LEU A 1047 -12.36 -13.79 -42.73
CA LEU A 1047 -13.35 -13.95 -43.81
C LEU A 1047 -12.73 -14.52 -45.09
N GLU A 1048 -11.42 -14.35 -45.29
CA GLU A 1048 -10.66 -14.96 -46.38
C GLU A 1048 -10.47 -16.48 -46.20
N GLY A 1049 -10.76 -16.99 -44.99
CA GLY A 1049 -10.70 -18.41 -44.66
C GLY A 1049 -9.33 -18.89 -44.15
N LYS A 1050 -9.21 -20.20 -43.90
CA LYS A 1050 -8.02 -20.82 -43.28
C LYS A 1050 -6.78 -20.86 -44.19
N MET A 1051 -6.94 -20.63 -45.49
CA MET A 1051 -5.86 -20.66 -46.47
C MET A 1051 -5.99 -19.46 -47.42
N VAL A 1052 -4.94 -18.64 -47.49
CA VAL A 1052 -4.89 -17.44 -48.32
C VAL A 1052 -3.68 -17.45 -49.24
N ALA A 1053 -3.79 -16.82 -50.40
CA ALA A 1053 -2.71 -16.76 -51.39
C ALA A 1053 -1.62 -15.75 -50.97
N THR A 1054 -0.39 -15.94 -51.46
CA THR A 1054 0.73 -15.00 -51.25
C THR A 1054 0.48 -13.59 -51.79
N THR A 1055 -0.54 -13.39 -52.62
CA THR A 1055 -0.97 -12.06 -53.08
C THR A 1055 -1.60 -11.21 -51.99
N LEU A 1056 -1.95 -11.80 -50.84
CA LEU A 1056 -2.49 -11.07 -49.69
C LEU A 1056 -1.40 -10.57 -48.71
N ILE A 1057 -0.11 -10.81 -49.01
CA ILE A 1057 1.02 -10.26 -48.26
C ILE A 1057 1.12 -8.75 -48.55
N GLY A 1058 1.09 -7.91 -47.51
CA GLY A 1058 1.04 -6.44 -47.65
C GLY A 1058 -0.37 -5.88 -47.86
N GLU A 1059 -1.36 -6.76 -48.06
CA GLU A 1059 -2.76 -6.39 -48.37
C GLU A 1059 -3.68 -6.62 -47.17
N PHE A 1060 -4.92 -6.11 -47.28
CA PHE A 1060 -5.94 -6.23 -46.25
C PHE A 1060 -6.49 -7.66 -46.12
N VAL A 1061 -6.70 -8.08 -44.87
CA VAL A 1061 -7.55 -9.21 -44.50
C VAL A 1061 -8.66 -8.76 -43.56
N HIS A 1062 -9.78 -9.48 -43.55
CA HIS A 1062 -11.01 -9.09 -42.86
C HIS A 1062 -11.32 -10.05 -41.71
N TYR A 1063 -11.63 -9.49 -40.56
CA TYR A 1063 -12.05 -10.22 -39.37
C TYR A 1063 -13.48 -9.87 -38.97
N MET A 1064 -14.17 -10.88 -38.45
CA MET A 1064 -15.49 -10.74 -37.83
C MET A 1064 -15.45 -11.38 -36.44
N VAL A 1065 -15.92 -10.66 -35.43
CA VAL A 1065 -16.19 -11.17 -34.08
C VAL A 1065 -17.69 -11.08 -33.83
N ARG A 1066 -18.31 -12.20 -33.44
CA ARG A 1066 -19.74 -12.27 -33.11
C ARG A 1066 -19.92 -12.54 -31.62
N PHE A 1067 -20.97 -11.96 -31.05
CA PHE A 1067 -21.31 -12.10 -29.65
C PHE A 1067 -22.82 -12.17 -29.42
N GLU A 1068 -23.23 -13.00 -28.46
CA GLU A 1068 -24.62 -13.19 -28.04
C GLU A 1068 -24.68 -13.23 -26.51
N ASN A 1069 -25.59 -12.45 -25.94
CA ASN A 1069 -25.81 -12.45 -24.50
C ASN A 1069 -26.65 -13.67 -24.09
N THR A 1070 -25.98 -14.73 -23.62
CA THR A 1070 -26.63 -15.93 -23.09
C THR A 1070 -26.94 -15.85 -21.59
N GLY A 1071 -26.84 -14.67 -20.98
CA GLY A 1071 -27.09 -14.42 -19.56
C GLY A 1071 -28.58 -14.39 -19.21
N THR A 1072 -28.91 -13.94 -17.99
CA THR A 1072 -30.29 -13.83 -17.48
C THR A 1072 -30.80 -12.38 -17.40
N ALA A 1073 -30.04 -11.43 -17.93
CA ALA A 1073 -30.37 -10.00 -17.97
C ALA A 1073 -29.73 -9.38 -19.23
N SER A 1074 -30.30 -8.28 -19.74
CA SER A 1074 -29.73 -7.57 -20.89
C SER A 1074 -28.38 -6.95 -20.54
N ALA A 1075 -27.40 -7.01 -21.46
CA ALA A 1075 -26.07 -6.48 -21.27
C ALA A 1075 -26.02 -5.01 -21.71
N ILE A 1076 -25.67 -4.10 -20.81
CA ILE A 1076 -25.70 -2.66 -21.07
C ILE A 1076 -24.50 -2.25 -21.93
N ASN A 1077 -23.31 -2.72 -21.58
CA ASN A 1077 -22.06 -2.41 -22.26
C ASN A 1077 -21.37 -3.70 -22.74
N ILE A 1078 -20.70 -3.64 -23.90
CA ILE A 1078 -19.91 -4.75 -24.43
C ILE A 1078 -18.54 -4.23 -24.89
N VAL A 1079 -17.47 -4.96 -24.55
CA VAL A 1079 -16.12 -4.66 -25.04
C VAL A 1079 -15.58 -5.88 -25.76
N VAL A 1080 -15.21 -5.72 -27.04
CA VAL A 1080 -14.45 -6.74 -27.78
C VAL A 1080 -13.00 -6.31 -27.79
N LYS A 1081 -12.17 -7.01 -27.02
CA LYS A 1081 -10.73 -6.78 -26.89
C LYS A 1081 -9.96 -7.79 -27.73
N ASP A 1082 -9.03 -7.30 -28.53
CA ASP A 1082 -8.25 -8.07 -29.49
C ASP A 1082 -6.75 -7.72 -29.37
N MET A 1083 -5.89 -8.73 -29.29
CA MET A 1083 -4.45 -8.53 -29.28
C MET A 1083 -3.88 -8.81 -30.66
N ILE A 1084 -3.57 -7.74 -31.40
CA ILE A 1084 -3.01 -7.82 -32.73
C ILE A 1084 -1.52 -8.17 -32.66
N ASP A 1085 -1.13 -9.21 -33.38
CA ASP A 1085 0.26 -9.60 -33.55
C ASP A 1085 0.98 -8.57 -34.45
N LEU A 1086 1.72 -7.67 -33.81
CA LEU A 1086 2.47 -6.62 -34.47
C LEU A 1086 3.63 -7.15 -35.33
N GLU A 1087 4.03 -8.42 -35.23
CA GLU A 1087 5.00 -9.01 -36.17
C GLU A 1087 4.35 -9.39 -37.50
N LYS A 1088 3.03 -9.62 -37.49
CA LYS A 1088 2.26 -10.11 -38.65
C LYS A 1088 1.39 -9.05 -39.30
N PHE A 1089 0.95 -8.04 -38.53
CA PHE A 1089 0.03 -7.01 -39.00
C PHE A 1089 0.56 -5.61 -38.77
N ASP A 1090 0.16 -4.68 -39.64
CA ASP A 1090 0.38 -3.25 -39.44
C ASP A 1090 -0.83 -2.64 -38.72
N LEU A 1091 -0.68 -2.37 -37.42
CA LEU A 1091 -1.76 -1.83 -36.61
C LEU A 1091 -2.26 -0.46 -37.11
N SER A 1092 -1.38 0.35 -37.70
CA SER A 1092 -1.76 1.68 -38.21
C SER A 1092 -2.74 1.60 -39.40
N SER A 1093 -2.84 0.43 -40.02
CA SER A 1093 -3.77 0.14 -41.10
C SER A 1093 -5.13 -0.40 -40.63
N LEU A 1094 -5.35 -0.56 -39.33
CA LEU A 1094 -6.61 -1.12 -38.82
C LEU A 1094 -7.77 -0.17 -39.10
N ILE A 1095 -8.79 -0.67 -39.80
CA ILE A 1095 -10.00 0.06 -40.14
C ILE A 1095 -11.21 -0.73 -39.63
N PRO A 1096 -11.92 -0.25 -38.59
CA PRO A 1096 -13.22 -0.79 -38.24
C PRO A 1096 -14.18 -0.62 -39.41
N LEU A 1097 -14.90 -1.67 -39.78
CA LEU A 1097 -15.79 -1.65 -40.94
C LEU A 1097 -17.24 -1.49 -40.52
N TYR A 1098 -17.79 -2.50 -39.83
CA TYR A 1098 -19.21 -2.55 -39.52
C TYR A 1098 -19.45 -3.22 -38.18
N SER A 1099 -20.48 -2.76 -37.48
CA SER A 1099 -20.90 -3.34 -36.21
C SER A 1099 -22.42 -3.48 -36.13
N SER A 1100 -22.89 -4.24 -35.15
CA SER A 1100 -24.31 -4.32 -34.81
C SER A 1100 -24.84 -3.09 -34.07
N HIS A 1101 -23.99 -2.42 -33.28
CA HIS A 1101 -24.34 -1.27 -32.44
C HIS A 1101 -23.29 -0.16 -32.53
N VAL A 1102 -23.62 1.04 -32.06
CA VAL A 1102 -22.66 2.16 -32.00
C VAL A 1102 -21.51 1.80 -31.07
N PHE A 1103 -20.29 2.11 -31.50
CA PHE A 1103 -19.05 1.85 -30.76
C PHE A 1103 -18.02 2.93 -31.02
N TYR A 1104 -17.00 2.98 -30.17
CA TYR A 1104 -15.73 3.62 -30.47
C TYR A 1104 -14.59 2.61 -30.36
N THR A 1105 -13.46 2.91 -30.99
CA THR A 1105 -12.28 2.03 -31.02
C THR A 1105 -11.13 2.69 -30.26
N ARG A 1106 -10.44 1.93 -29.43
CA ARG A 1106 -9.21 2.33 -28.76
C ARG A 1106 -8.08 1.36 -29.13
N THR A 1107 -6.90 1.89 -29.40
CA THR A 1107 -5.70 1.09 -29.68
C THR A 1107 -4.55 1.49 -28.76
N THR A 1108 -3.61 0.60 -28.52
CA THR A 1108 -2.37 0.88 -27.78
C THR A 1108 -1.15 0.54 -28.61
N SER A 1109 -0.01 1.17 -28.30
CA SER A 1109 1.29 0.88 -28.92
C SER A 1109 1.76 -0.57 -28.73
N SER A 1110 1.19 -1.30 -27.77
CA SER A 1110 1.46 -2.71 -27.49
C SER A 1110 0.66 -3.70 -28.36
N GLY A 1111 -0.19 -3.23 -29.28
CA GLY A 1111 -0.97 -4.10 -30.17
C GLY A 1111 -2.37 -4.42 -29.69
N GLN A 1112 -2.83 -3.84 -28.56
CA GLN A 1112 -4.18 -4.04 -28.07
C GLN A 1112 -5.17 -3.17 -28.83
N VAL A 1113 -6.29 -3.76 -29.24
CA VAL A 1113 -7.41 -3.11 -29.90
C VAL A 1113 -8.69 -3.40 -29.11
N GLU A 1114 -9.48 -2.37 -28.82
CA GLU A 1114 -10.74 -2.50 -28.11
C GLU A 1114 -11.86 -1.84 -28.91
N PHE A 1115 -12.91 -2.59 -29.20
CA PHE A 1115 -14.16 -2.09 -29.76
C PHE A 1115 -15.18 -2.01 -28.63
N ILE A 1116 -15.56 -0.79 -28.24
CA ILE A 1116 -16.33 -0.52 -27.03
C ILE A 1116 -17.74 -0.05 -27.39
N PHE A 1117 -18.72 -0.84 -26.98
CA PHE A 1117 -20.15 -0.65 -27.22
C PHE A 1117 -20.82 -0.21 -25.92
N GLU A 1118 -21.28 1.03 -25.84
CA GLU A 1118 -21.89 1.58 -24.62
C GLU A 1118 -23.41 1.72 -24.76
N ASN A 1119 -24.12 1.41 -23.67
CA ASN A 1119 -25.57 1.56 -23.54
C ASN A 1119 -26.40 0.88 -24.64
N ILE A 1120 -25.90 -0.25 -25.15
CA ILE A 1120 -26.55 -0.98 -26.26
C ILE A 1120 -27.70 -1.86 -25.77
N ASN A 1121 -27.69 -2.24 -24.49
CA ASN A 1121 -28.76 -2.99 -23.82
C ASN A 1121 -29.13 -4.30 -24.56
N LEU A 1122 -28.12 -5.09 -24.92
CA LEU A 1122 -28.24 -6.32 -25.70
C LEU A 1122 -29.08 -7.37 -24.96
N SER A 1123 -30.25 -7.71 -25.50
CA SER A 1123 -31.24 -8.55 -24.84
C SER A 1123 -30.80 -10.00 -24.67
N HIS A 1124 -31.17 -10.60 -23.54
CA HIS A 1124 -30.99 -12.03 -23.26
C HIS A 1124 -32.21 -12.90 -23.65
N LEU A 1125 -33.34 -12.28 -24.02
CA LEU A 1125 -34.61 -12.98 -24.31
C LEU A 1125 -34.98 -13.00 -25.79
N ALA A 1126 -34.30 -12.22 -26.62
CA ALA A 1126 -34.62 -12.08 -28.04
C ALA A 1126 -33.59 -12.89 -28.87
N PRO A 1127 -33.98 -14.03 -29.47
CA PRO A 1127 -33.06 -14.90 -30.22
C PRO A 1127 -32.38 -14.24 -31.43
N ASN A 1128 -32.91 -13.10 -31.86
CA ASN A 1128 -32.43 -12.31 -32.99
C ASN A 1128 -31.57 -11.11 -32.57
N ASP A 1129 -31.41 -10.84 -31.27
CA ASP A 1129 -30.69 -9.70 -30.74
C ASP A 1129 -29.22 -10.07 -30.45
N LYS A 1130 -28.46 -10.23 -31.54
CA LYS A 1130 -27.05 -10.64 -31.52
C LYS A 1130 -26.15 -9.49 -31.94
N GLY A 1131 -24.93 -9.46 -31.43
CA GLY A 1131 -23.95 -8.45 -31.77
C GLY A 1131 -22.77 -8.95 -32.59
N TYR A 1132 -22.13 -8.03 -33.31
CA TYR A 1132 -20.91 -8.30 -34.08
C TYR A 1132 -20.07 -7.03 -34.28
N ILE A 1133 -18.77 -7.23 -34.55
CA ILE A 1133 -17.84 -6.23 -35.08
C ILE A 1133 -17.00 -6.84 -36.19
N ALA A 1134 -16.91 -6.13 -37.32
CA ALA A 1134 -16.05 -6.43 -38.45
C ALA A 1134 -14.99 -5.34 -38.61
N PHE A 1135 -13.76 -5.74 -38.91
CA PHE A 1135 -12.66 -4.81 -39.18
C PHE A 1135 -11.71 -5.41 -40.22
N LYS A 1136 -10.95 -4.56 -40.93
CA LYS A 1136 -9.86 -4.97 -41.82
C LYS A 1136 -8.52 -4.45 -41.30
N ILE A 1137 -7.45 -5.21 -41.57
CA ILE A 1137 -6.08 -4.84 -41.21
C ILE A 1137 -5.10 -5.39 -42.26
N LYS A 1138 -4.06 -4.64 -42.62
CA LYS A 1138 -3.04 -5.10 -43.56
C LYS A 1138 -2.07 -6.07 -42.90
N THR A 1139 -1.75 -7.12 -43.63
CA THR A 1139 -0.62 -7.98 -43.28
C THR A 1139 0.71 -7.26 -43.57
N LYS A 1140 1.77 -7.60 -42.83
CA LYS A 1140 3.10 -7.04 -43.10
C LYS A 1140 3.72 -7.67 -44.34
N GLU A 1141 4.48 -6.88 -45.10
CA GLU A 1141 5.26 -7.36 -46.25
C GLU A 1141 6.33 -8.40 -45.88
N THR A 1142 6.66 -8.53 -44.59
CA THR A 1142 7.62 -9.49 -44.05
C THR A 1142 7.12 -10.94 -44.03
N LEU A 1143 5.82 -11.18 -44.30
CA LEU A 1143 5.27 -12.53 -44.34
C LEU A 1143 5.73 -13.31 -45.57
N VAL A 1144 5.89 -14.63 -45.43
CA VAL A 1144 6.27 -15.54 -46.52
C VAL A 1144 5.33 -16.74 -46.62
N ALA A 1145 5.46 -17.54 -47.69
CA ALA A 1145 4.68 -18.76 -47.85
C ALA A 1145 4.93 -19.75 -46.69
N ASN A 1146 3.85 -20.37 -46.22
CA ASN A 1146 3.70 -21.21 -45.03
C ASN A 1146 3.70 -20.48 -43.69
N ASP A 1147 3.85 -19.15 -43.65
CA ASP A 1147 3.55 -18.40 -42.43
C ASP A 1147 2.07 -18.54 -42.07
N THR A 1148 1.81 -18.56 -40.77
CA THR A 1148 0.46 -18.51 -40.22
C THR A 1148 0.30 -17.23 -39.43
N PHE A 1149 -0.89 -16.66 -39.47
CA PHE A 1149 -1.32 -15.65 -38.52
C PHE A 1149 -2.60 -16.14 -37.84
N SER A 1150 -2.64 -15.97 -36.52
CA SER A 1150 -3.74 -16.42 -35.69
C SER A 1150 -4.32 -15.24 -34.94
N ASN A 1151 -5.63 -15.24 -34.76
CA ASN A 1151 -6.29 -14.14 -34.08
C ASN A 1151 -7.40 -14.63 -33.13
N GLN A 1152 -7.40 -14.10 -31.90
CA GLN A 1152 -8.33 -14.45 -30.82
C GLN A 1152 -8.78 -13.16 -30.11
N ALA A 1153 -10.07 -13.04 -29.81
CA ALA A 1153 -10.65 -11.90 -29.11
C ALA A 1153 -11.32 -12.33 -27.79
N ASN A 1154 -11.32 -11.41 -26.82
CA ASN A 1154 -12.01 -11.50 -25.55
C ASN A 1154 -13.25 -10.60 -25.58
N ILE A 1155 -14.42 -11.15 -25.26
CA ILE A 1155 -15.70 -10.44 -25.29
C ILE A 1155 -16.20 -10.25 -23.86
N TYR A 1156 -16.27 -9.00 -23.40
CA TYR A 1156 -16.75 -8.63 -22.08
C TYR A 1156 -18.20 -8.16 -22.17
N PHE A 1157 -19.07 -8.73 -21.34
CA PHE A 1157 -20.45 -8.27 -21.17
C PHE A 1157 -20.57 -7.59 -19.81
N ASP A 1158 -20.82 -6.28 -19.80
CA ASP A 1158 -20.79 -5.43 -18.61
C ASP A 1158 -19.51 -5.63 -17.79
N TYR A 1159 -19.64 -6.14 -16.58
CA TYR A 1159 -18.54 -6.38 -15.63
C TYR A 1159 -18.20 -7.87 -15.47
N ASN A 1160 -18.67 -8.73 -16.39
CA ASN A 1160 -18.42 -10.16 -16.33
C ASN A 1160 -17.04 -10.54 -16.90
N ASN A 1161 -16.55 -11.72 -16.51
CA ASN A 1161 -15.36 -12.31 -17.11
C ASN A 1161 -15.51 -12.47 -18.63
N PRO A 1162 -14.43 -12.29 -19.41
CA PRO A 1162 -14.53 -12.33 -20.86
C PRO A 1162 -14.85 -13.72 -21.36
N ILE A 1163 -15.75 -13.79 -22.33
CA ILE A 1163 -15.90 -14.95 -23.18
C ILE A 1163 -14.79 -14.90 -24.20
N ILE A 1164 -13.85 -15.84 -24.09
CA ILE A 1164 -12.72 -15.96 -25.01
C ILE A 1164 -13.19 -16.68 -26.26
N THR A 1165 -13.02 -16.06 -27.42
CA THR A 1165 -13.38 -16.66 -28.71
C THR A 1165 -12.41 -17.78 -29.10
N ASN A 1166 -12.74 -18.54 -30.14
CA ASN A 1166 -11.79 -19.48 -30.75
C ASN A 1166 -10.54 -18.77 -31.27
N ASN A 1167 -9.38 -19.44 -31.17
CA ASN A 1167 -8.17 -18.97 -31.85
C ASN A 1167 -8.24 -19.35 -33.34
N TYR A 1168 -8.56 -18.39 -34.22
CA TYR A 1168 -8.70 -18.65 -35.66
C TYR A 1168 -7.36 -18.51 -36.37
N ILE A 1169 -6.89 -19.58 -37.03
CA ILE A 1169 -5.58 -19.64 -37.70
C ILE A 1169 -5.77 -19.63 -39.22
N THR A 1170 -5.10 -18.70 -39.88
CA THR A 1170 -5.02 -18.60 -41.34
C THR A 1170 -3.57 -18.84 -41.79
N THR A 1171 -3.39 -19.69 -42.80
CA THR A 1171 -2.09 -20.02 -43.38
C THR A 1171 -1.93 -19.35 -44.74
N ILE A 1172 -0.82 -18.64 -44.92
CA ILE A 1172 -0.41 -18.16 -46.24
C ILE A 1172 0.14 -19.35 -46.99
N GLN A 1173 -0.56 -19.81 -48.02
CA GLN A 1173 -0.03 -20.83 -48.90
C GLN A 1173 0.36 -20.20 -50.23
N GLN A 1174 1.53 -20.61 -50.69
CA GLN A 1174 1.76 -20.60 -52.12
C GLN A 1174 0.76 -21.62 -52.69
N PRO A 1175 -0.16 -21.23 -53.59
CA PRO A 1175 -0.97 -22.22 -54.27
C PRO A 1175 -0.02 -23.29 -54.82
N LEU A 1176 -0.38 -24.57 -54.72
CA LEU A 1176 0.28 -25.64 -55.48
C LEU A 1176 -0.08 -25.46 -56.98
N SER A 1177 0.28 -24.31 -57.53
CA SER A 1177 0.40 -24.06 -58.93
C SER A 1177 1.88 -24.25 -59.26
N ILE A 1178 2.16 -25.23 -60.10
CA ILE A 1178 3.40 -25.28 -60.86
C ILE A 1178 3.43 -23.98 -61.63
N ASN A 1179 4.36 -23.06 -61.33
CA ASN A 1179 4.61 -21.79 -62.03
C ASN A 1179 3.82 -21.75 -63.34
N ASP A 1180 2.65 -21.09 -63.34
CA ASP A 1180 2.00 -20.78 -64.60
C ASP A 1180 3.07 -20.06 -65.42
N ILE A 1181 3.45 -20.65 -66.55
CA ILE A 1181 4.31 -19.98 -67.52
C ILE A 1181 3.55 -18.69 -67.84
N LYS A 1182 3.99 -17.57 -67.24
CA LYS A 1182 3.38 -16.26 -67.44
C LYS A 1182 3.27 -16.05 -68.94
N PHE A 1183 2.03 -15.90 -69.39
CA PHE A 1183 1.76 -15.28 -70.67
C PHE A 1183 2.37 -13.87 -70.63
N ASP A 1184 2.89 -13.41 -71.76
CA ASP A 1184 3.04 -11.97 -72.01
C ASP A 1184 1.66 -11.34 -71.73
N ASP A 1185 1.57 -10.22 -70.98
CA ASP A 1185 0.37 -9.64 -70.30
C ASP A 1185 -0.83 -9.27 -71.24
N LYS A 1186 -0.86 -9.82 -72.45
CA LYS A 1186 -1.69 -9.45 -73.59
C LYS A 1186 -2.83 -10.45 -73.89
N ILE A 1187 -2.84 -11.65 -73.31
CA ILE A 1187 -3.90 -12.67 -73.54
C ILE A 1187 -4.33 -13.33 -72.23
N LEU A 1188 -5.55 -13.05 -71.79
CA LEU A 1188 -6.23 -13.70 -70.66
C LEU A 1188 -7.05 -14.91 -71.15
N ILE A 1189 -7.05 -16.02 -70.39
CA ILE A 1189 -7.78 -17.27 -70.72
C ILE A 1189 -8.70 -17.62 -69.55
N TYR A 1190 -10.00 -17.77 -69.79
CA TYR A 1190 -10.98 -18.05 -68.73
C TYR A 1190 -12.25 -18.75 -69.27
N PRO A 1191 -12.99 -19.50 -68.44
CA PRO A 1191 -12.59 -19.95 -67.12
C PRO A 1191 -11.49 -21.03 -67.21
N ASN A 1192 -10.58 -21.08 -66.25
CA ASN A 1192 -9.61 -22.17 -66.12
C ASN A 1192 -9.49 -22.50 -64.62
N PRO A 1193 -10.09 -23.59 -64.11
CA PRO A 1193 -10.61 -24.74 -64.86
C PRO A 1193 -11.83 -24.47 -65.76
N VAL A 1194 -11.93 -25.19 -66.87
CA VAL A 1194 -12.98 -25.07 -67.89
C VAL A 1194 -13.89 -26.29 -67.93
N MET A 1195 -15.20 -26.06 -68.05
CA MET A 1195 -16.18 -27.10 -68.40
C MET A 1195 -16.20 -27.30 -69.91
N ASP A 1196 -16.88 -26.46 -70.69
CA ASP A 1196 -17.07 -26.75 -72.13
C ASP A 1196 -16.34 -25.80 -73.07
N VAL A 1197 -16.22 -24.52 -72.72
CA VAL A 1197 -15.70 -23.49 -73.62
C VAL A 1197 -14.72 -22.58 -72.89
N LEU A 1198 -13.53 -22.42 -73.46
CA LEU A 1198 -12.55 -21.41 -73.08
C LEU A 1198 -12.80 -20.11 -73.83
N TYR A 1199 -12.71 -18.99 -73.14
CA TYR A 1199 -12.72 -17.65 -73.68
C TYR A 1199 -11.33 -17.02 -73.56
N PHE A 1200 -11.00 -16.18 -74.53
CA PHE A 1200 -9.77 -15.41 -74.56
C PHE A 1200 -10.14 -13.93 -74.51
N LYS A 1201 -9.45 -13.14 -73.67
CA LYS A 1201 -9.53 -11.67 -73.69
C LYS A 1201 -8.18 -11.14 -74.15
N THR A 1202 -8.15 -10.64 -75.37
CA THR A 1202 -6.94 -10.07 -75.98
C THR A 1202 -7.27 -9.03 -77.05
N ASN A 1203 -6.35 -8.07 -77.24
CA ASN A 1203 -6.37 -7.14 -78.36
C ASN A 1203 -5.72 -7.72 -79.64
N GLN A 1204 -5.17 -8.94 -79.59
CA GLN A 1204 -4.56 -9.64 -80.73
C GLN A 1204 -5.52 -10.67 -81.34
N LYS A 1205 -5.49 -10.82 -82.67
CA LYS A 1205 -6.27 -11.87 -83.34
C LYS A 1205 -5.60 -13.23 -83.13
N ILE A 1206 -6.30 -14.15 -82.46
CA ILE A 1206 -5.88 -15.54 -82.30
C ILE A 1206 -6.22 -16.30 -83.58
N VAL A 1207 -5.20 -16.81 -84.26
CA VAL A 1207 -5.33 -17.51 -85.55
C VAL A 1207 -5.63 -18.99 -85.33
N LYS A 1208 -5.04 -19.60 -84.29
CA LYS A 1208 -5.12 -21.04 -84.06
C LYS A 1208 -4.88 -21.38 -82.59
N ALA A 1209 -5.53 -22.43 -82.11
CA ALA A 1209 -5.30 -23.03 -80.81
C ALA A 1209 -5.01 -24.54 -80.95
N GLN A 1210 -4.06 -25.07 -80.19
CA GLN A 1210 -3.75 -26.49 -80.12
C GLN A 1210 -3.75 -26.96 -78.68
N VAL A 1211 -4.53 -28.00 -78.36
CA VAL A 1211 -4.54 -28.64 -77.05
C VAL A 1211 -3.67 -29.90 -77.09
N PHE A 1212 -2.83 -30.08 -76.09
CA PHE A 1212 -1.94 -31.22 -75.90
C PHE A 1212 -2.25 -31.92 -74.59
N ASP A 1213 -2.06 -33.23 -74.52
CA ASP A 1213 -1.97 -33.94 -73.25
C ASP A 1213 -0.67 -33.60 -72.51
N ILE A 1214 -0.56 -34.03 -71.26
CA ILE A 1214 0.64 -33.83 -70.41
C ILE A 1214 1.91 -34.48 -70.97
N ASN A 1215 1.79 -35.42 -71.93
CA ASN A 1215 2.92 -36.08 -72.59
C ASN A 1215 3.32 -35.36 -73.89
N GLY A 1216 2.69 -34.23 -74.22
CA GLY A 1216 2.98 -33.42 -75.40
C GLY A 1216 2.34 -33.93 -76.69
N ARG A 1217 1.37 -34.85 -76.62
CA ARG A 1217 0.61 -35.30 -77.80
C ARG A 1217 -0.53 -34.32 -78.09
N ILE A 1218 -0.65 -33.87 -79.34
CA ILE A 1218 -1.76 -33.01 -79.79
C ILE A 1218 -3.09 -33.80 -79.73
N LEU A 1219 -4.05 -33.28 -78.97
CA LEU A 1219 -5.41 -33.80 -78.82
C LEU A 1219 -6.43 -33.04 -79.67
N SER A 1220 -6.22 -31.72 -79.84
CA SER A 1220 -7.09 -30.86 -80.65
C SER A 1220 -6.29 -29.74 -81.29
N SER A 1221 -6.69 -29.30 -82.48
CA SER A 1221 -6.02 -28.22 -83.23
C SER A 1221 -7.05 -27.45 -84.04
N ASN A 1222 -7.65 -26.43 -83.44
CA ASN A 1222 -8.80 -25.71 -83.99
C ASN A 1222 -8.44 -24.25 -84.34
N THR A 1223 -9.12 -23.71 -85.35
CA THR A 1223 -9.20 -22.25 -85.59
C THR A 1223 -10.07 -21.64 -84.50
N VAL A 1224 -9.64 -20.53 -83.91
CA VAL A 1224 -10.38 -19.81 -82.88
C VAL A 1224 -11.29 -18.77 -83.54
N THR A 1225 -12.60 -18.87 -83.33
CA THR A 1225 -13.62 -17.90 -83.76
C THR A 1225 -14.22 -17.22 -82.55
N ASP A 1226 -14.48 -15.91 -82.62
CA ASP A 1226 -15.05 -15.10 -81.53
C ASP A 1226 -14.30 -15.18 -80.19
N GLN A 1227 -12.97 -15.31 -80.26
CA GLN A 1227 -12.10 -15.45 -79.08
C GLN A 1227 -12.54 -16.57 -78.13
N LYS A 1228 -13.13 -17.66 -78.64
CA LYS A 1228 -13.50 -18.84 -77.85
C LYS A 1228 -13.03 -20.15 -78.46
N LEU A 1229 -12.83 -21.15 -77.61
CA LEU A 1229 -12.42 -22.51 -77.97
C LEU A 1229 -13.27 -23.53 -77.22
N ASP A 1230 -14.01 -24.36 -77.95
CA ASP A 1230 -14.74 -25.51 -77.40
C ASP A 1230 -13.77 -26.64 -77.05
N VAL A 1231 -13.84 -27.08 -75.81
CA VAL A 1231 -13.05 -28.15 -75.18
C VAL A 1231 -13.95 -29.21 -74.54
N SER A 1232 -15.26 -29.19 -74.81
CA SER A 1232 -16.25 -30.16 -74.28
C SER A 1232 -15.89 -31.62 -74.55
N GLN A 1233 -15.17 -31.87 -75.64
CA GLN A 1233 -14.74 -33.21 -76.06
C GLN A 1233 -13.53 -33.76 -75.28
N LEU A 1234 -12.88 -32.94 -74.45
CA LEU A 1234 -11.77 -33.37 -73.60
C LEU A 1234 -12.31 -34.04 -72.34
N GLN A 1235 -11.64 -35.10 -71.89
CA GLN A 1235 -11.94 -35.70 -70.58
C GLN A 1235 -11.43 -34.81 -69.44
N SER A 1236 -11.99 -34.93 -68.24
CA SER A 1236 -11.49 -34.23 -67.05
C SER A 1236 -9.99 -34.51 -66.85
N GLY A 1237 -9.19 -33.46 -66.71
CA GLY A 1237 -7.73 -33.59 -66.65
C GLY A 1237 -6.96 -32.30 -66.97
N SER A 1238 -5.63 -32.35 -66.80
CA SER A 1238 -4.73 -31.24 -67.16
C SER A 1238 -4.26 -31.36 -68.61
N TYR A 1239 -4.29 -30.24 -69.34
CA TYR A 1239 -3.84 -30.13 -70.73
C TYR A 1239 -2.94 -28.92 -70.93
N LEU A 1240 -2.16 -28.90 -72.00
CA LEU A 1240 -1.44 -27.71 -72.45
C LEU A 1240 -2.15 -27.13 -73.68
N LEU A 1241 -2.44 -25.84 -73.68
CA LEU A 1241 -3.06 -25.09 -74.76
C LEU A 1241 -2.02 -24.17 -75.40
N LYS A 1242 -1.63 -24.42 -76.65
CA LYS A 1242 -0.79 -23.51 -77.45
C LYS A 1242 -1.66 -22.61 -78.32
N LEU A 1243 -1.59 -21.31 -78.10
CA LEU A 1243 -2.24 -20.28 -78.91
C LEU A 1243 -1.25 -19.70 -79.92
N TYR A 1244 -1.73 -19.40 -81.12
CA TYR A 1244 -0.98 -18.75 -82.18
C TYR A 1244 -1.68 -17.44 -82.54
N THR A 1245 -0.97 -16.33 -82.45
CA THR A 1245 -1.38 -15.05 -83.02
C THR A 1245 -0.64 -14.83 -84.34
N GLU A 1246 -0.90 -13.71 -85.03
CA GLU A 1246 -0.21 -13.39 -86.29
C GLU A 1246 1.31 -13.14 -86.12
N LYS A 1247 1.78 -12.88 -84.89
CA LYS A 1247 3.17 -12.49 -84.60
C LYS A 1247 3.94 -13.50 -83.76
N GLU A 1248 3.25 -14.28 -82.92
CA GLU A 1248 3.89 -15.18 -81.95
C GLU A 1248 3.01 -16.36 -81.56
N SER A 1249 3.57 -17.29 -80.79
CA SER A 1249 2.82 -18.40 -80.19
C SER A 1249 3.16 -18.55 -78.71
N SER A 1250 2.15 -18.82 -77.90
CA SER A 1250 2.23 -18.94 -76.44
C SER A 1250 1.58 -20.23 -75.97
N ILE A 1251 2.00 -20.77 -74.82
CA ILE A 1251 1.47 -22.03 -74.25
C ILE A 1251 0.93 -21.75 -72.85
N ALA A 1252 -0.30 -22.17 -72.57
CA ALA A 1252 -0.95 -22.15 -71.27
C ALA A 1252 -1.23 -23.58 -70.79
N LYS A 1253 -1.35 -23.78 -69.49
CA LYS A 1253 -1.98 -25.00 -68.95
C LYS A 1253 -3.48 -24.73 -68.76
N ILE A 1254 -4.32 -25.67 -69.17
CA ILE A 1254 -5.77 -25.63 -68.92
C ILE A 1254 -6.20 -26.88 -68.16
N ILE A 1255 -7.13 -26.73 -67.23
CA ILE A 1255 -7.71 -27.83 -66.45
C ILE A 1255 -9.14 -28.03 -66.95
N LYS A 1256 -9.45 -29.19 -67.51
CA LYS A 1256 -10.83 -29.59 -67.84
C LYS A 1256 -11.45 -30.22 -66.59
N GLN A 1257 -12.60 -29.71 -66.17
CA GLN A 1257 -13.42 -30.34 -65.13
C GLN A 1257 -14.31 -31.43 -65.71
#